data_AF-J3PEI9-F1
#
_entry.id   AF-J3PEI9-F1
#
_cell.length_a   1.000
_cell.length_b   1.000
_cell.length_c   1.000
_cell.angle_alpha   90.00
_cell.angle_beta   90.00
_cell.angle_gamma   90.00
#
_symmetry.space_group_name_H-M   'P 1'
#
loop_
_entity.id
_entity.type
_entity.pdbx_description
1 polymer ?
#
loop_
_entity_poly.entity_id
_entity_poly.type
_entity_poly.pdbx_seq_one_letter_code
_entity_poly.pdbx_strand_id
1 'polypeptide(L)'
;MTDNPNSGSLDLTDRQQTAGSPSKRRSPEAEGDQSLAKRQKTPEQELSTKQTATPGRGRLKGNNKSDGQDFVGAPREKKKLWGEGDPTIARAPAQASRGGRAMASTEANRGEPGPSSRHVGGGEPPGEQVNQLQKQPETRPISQDQLIAEVKGIYSGLVMVESRCIDVDSAQTSLPDGQDTSKLTDDQWQALISLHRALLHEHHDFFLASQHPSAGPALRRLASKYAMPARMWRHGIHSFLELLRHRLPASSEYMLSFIYLAYSMMALLYETVPAFEDTWIECLGDLSRYRMAIEDDDVHDRNVWTAVSRSWYSKASDKAPTTGRLHHHLAILARPDVVAQLFYYLKSLTVAIPFKSARDSILTLFEPVISGSQSKLPAINRAFIQVHAVLFTNKNEQILEGALKEFRDNLDLEIARSTRKWLKPGYEIALSNTAAVLGHGSANNALMKAIAASRPEDSGADSTMEGAADDEIEWPLRVQQAVKFSQDTDKIVMARLGDPNILSYLHARLFFMYAMSSIDVAMGRLELAFPWHLLCLSLNSFIPDFEHPETYESAEFPKTPTKPLPEDWALRGLVWTEHAFPAEHFKIDKSEDDERDFETPSLGDHRRERGLWLACRIAEKDRWIKYDKTTRRFSPLPKYEDPDVDARPSPAKTAPEDDEMLPDAEPTGVAGAGGAPPERESQEPPAAGPSPAPVTIVQADRTSQDKS
;
A
#
# COMPACT_ATOMS: atom_id res chain seq x y z
N MET A 1 19.55 3.77 0.45
CA MET A 1 18.76 2.77 -0.30
C MET A 1 19.24 1.39 0.10
N THR A 2 18.69 0.86 1.18
CA THR A 2 18.87 -0.53 1.58
C THR A 2 17.66 -1.29 1.06
N ASP A 3 17.78 -1.82 -0.15
CA ASP A 3 16.78 -2.77 -0.67
C ASP A 3 16.66 -3.92 0.32
N ASN A 4 15.45 -4.12 0.87
CA ASN A 4 15.12 -5.30 1.64
C ASN A 4 14.87 -6.43 0.61
N PRO A 5 15.82 -7.35 0.36
CA PRO A 5 15.76 -8.25 -0.79
C PRO A 5 14.78 -9.42 -0.58
N ASN A 6 14.00 -9.40 0.51
CA ASN A 6 13.30 -10.58 1.03
C ASN A 6 11.78 -10.44 1.16
N SER A 7 11.15 -9.39 0.63
CA SER A 7 9.68 -9.37 0.50
C SER A 7 9.27 -10.20 -0.72
N GLY A 8 9.28 -11.52 -0.59
CA GLY A 8 8.64 -12.41 -1.55
C GLY A 8 7.17 -11.98 -1.74
N SER A 9 6.70 -12.02 -2.99
CA SER A 9 5.28 -11.77 -3.31
C SER A 9 4.42 -12.74 -2.50
N LEU A 10 3.77 -12.24 -1.45
CA LEU A 10 2.72 -12.94 -0.72
C LEU A 10 1.48 -13.02 -1.62
N ASP A 11 1.29 -14.15 -2.29
CA ASP A 11 0.06 -14.47 -2.99
C ASP A 11 -0.93 -15.05 -1.96
N LEU A 12 -1.70 -14.17 -1.32
CA LEU A 12 -2.68 -14.50 -0.28
C LEU A 12 -4.10 -14.67 -0.83
N THR A 13 -4.26 -14.94 -2.14
CA THR A 13 -5.60 -15.05 -2.74
C THR A 13 -6.21 -16.45 -2.75
N ASP A 14 -5.49 -17.50 -2.38
CA ASP A 14 -5.99 -18.87 -2.41
C ASP A 14 -6.49 -19.35 -1.03
N ARG A 15 -7.65 -18.84 -0.59
CA ARG A 15 -8.51 -19.55 0.37
C ARG A 15 -9.94 -18.98 0.39
N GLN A 16 -10.66 -19.13 -0.71
CA GLN A 16 -12.12 -19.25 -0.63
C GLN A 16 -12.58 -20.46 -1.44
N GLN A 17 -13.45 -21.26 -0.81
CA GLN A 17 -14.21 -22.41 -1.30
C GLN A 17 -13.62 -23.81 -1.06
N THR A 18 -13.94 -24.39 0.09
CA THR A 18 -14.31 -25.82 0.17
C THR A 18 -15.38 -26.04 1.25
N ALA A 19 -16.63 -26.19 0.83
CA ALA A 19 -17.68 -26.86 1.62
C ALA A 19 -18.23 -28.01 0.76
N GLY A 20 -18.26 -29.22 1.34
CA GLY A 20 -18.25 -30.49 0.60
C GLY A 20 -19.60 -31.09 0.19
N SER A 21 -19.53 -31.91 -0.87
CA SER A 21 -20.04 -33.30 -1.09
C SER A 21 -21.52 -33.67 -0.81
N PRO A 22 -22.01 -34.82 -1.34
CA PRO A 22 -22.03 -35.26 -2.74
C PRO A 22 -23.44 -35.78 -3.15
N SER A 23 -23.75 -35.88 -4.45
CA SER A 23 -24.84 -36.79 -4.86
C SER A 23 -24.57 -37.49 -6.19
N LYS A 24 -24.90 -38.79 -6.15
CA LYS A 24 -24.62 -39.85 -7.13
C LYS A 24 -25.67 -39.88 -8.24
N ARG A 25 -25.24 -40.49 -9.38
CA ARG A 25 -26.04 -41.14 -10.46
C ARG A 25 -26.78 -40.13 -11.36
N ARG A 26 -26.90 -40.32 -12.68
CA ARG A 26 -26.79 -41.50 -13.56
C ARG A 26 -26.72 -40.96 -15.00
N SER A 27 -25.92 -41.58 -15.86
CA SER A 27 -26.10 -41.49 -17.32
C SER A 27 -26.55 -42.87 -17.83
N PRO A 28 -27.37 -42.92 -18.88
CA PRO A 28 -27.26 -43.94 -19.92
C PRO A 28 -27.06 -43.25 -21.29
N GLU A 29 -25.99 -43.63 -22.00
CA GLU A 29 -26.02 -44.57 -23.14
C GLU A 29 -26.64 -43.99 -24.41
N ALA A 30 -25.80 -43.86 -25.45
CA ALA A 30 -26.15 -44.23 -26.82
C ALA A 30 -24.87 -44.48 -27.63
N GLU A 31 -24.69 -45.75 -28.00
CA GLU A 31 -23.89 -46.28 -29.10
C GLU A 31 -24.21 -45.53 -30.41
N GLY A 32 -23.39 -45.47 -31.46
CA GLY A 32 -22.16 -46.13 -31.88
C GLY A 32 -22.01 -45.86 -33.39
N ASP A 33 -20.81 -45.95 -33.97
CA ASP A 33 -20.61 -46.69 -35.23
C ASP A 33 -19.12 -46.83 -35.58
N GLN A 34 -18.86 -47.85 -36.40
CA GLN A 34 -17.65 -48.59 -36.67
C GLN A 34 -16.69 -47.92 -37.66
N SER A 35 -15.38 -48.23 -37.58
CA SER A 35 -14.70 -49.09 -38.58
C SER A 35 -13.16 -49.14 -38.45
N LEU A 36 -12.67 -50.36 -38.24
CA LEU A 36 -11.55 -51.07 -38.92
C LEU A 36 -10.16 -50.39 -39.10
N ALA A 37 -9.12 -50.92 -38.42
CA ALA A 37 -8.14 -51.86 -39.01
C ALA A 37 -6.92 -52.20 -38.10
N LYS A 38 -6.80 -53.50 -37.75
CA LYS A 38 -5.62 -54.41 -37.64
C LYS A 38 -4.29 -53.91 -36.99
N ARG A 39 -3.87 -54.49 -35.84
CA ARG A 39 -2.88 -55.62 -35.65
C ARG A 39 -1.46 -55.28 -36.19
N GLN A 40 -0.31 -55.52 -35.54
CA GLN A 40 0.08 -56.47 -34.48
C GLN A 40 1.55 -56.22 -34.05
N LYS A 41 1.84 -56.45 -32.75
CA LYS A 41 3.01 -57.16 -32.15
C LYS A 41 4.47 -56.71 -32.37
N THR A 42 5.09 -56.41 -31.22
CA THR A 42 6.49 -56.68 -30.80
C THR A 42 6.93 -58.13 -31.01
N PRO A 43 8.25 -58.40 -31.08
CA PRO A 43 8.93 -58.98 -29.91
C PRO A 43 10.37 -58.49 -29.61
N GLU A 44 10.75 -58.77 -28.37
CA GLU A 44 12.07 -58.80 -27.69
C GLU A 44 13.10 -59.69 -28.47
N GLN A 45 14.42 -59.77 -28.23
CA GLN A 45 15.30 -59.56 -27.08
C GLN A 45 16.79 -59.75 -27.50
N GLU A 46 17.72 -59.55 -26.55
CA GLU A 46 19.15 -59.95 -26.45
C GLU A 46 20.23 -58.88 -26.79
N LEU A 47 20.88 -58.25 -25.79
CA LEU A 47 21.95 -58.69 -24.84
C LEU A 47 23.38 -58.60 -25.42
N SER A 48 24.18 -57.63 -24.95
CA SER A 48 25.35 -57.89 -24.07
C SER A 48 26.26 -56.66 -23.86
N THR A 49 26.37 -56.28 -22.59
CA THR A 49 27.50 -55.76 -21.79
C THR A 49 28.55 -54.77 -22.37
N LYS A 50 28.73 -53.64 -21.66
CA LYS A 50 29.98 -53.29 -20.95
C LYS A 50 29.77 -52.14 -19.97
N GLN A 51 30.16 -52.37 -18.71
CA GLN A 51 30.30 -51.38 -17.64
C GLN A 51 31.55 -50.52 -17.87
N THR A 52 31.54 -49.23 -17.48
CA THR A 52 32.51 -48.62 -16.52
C THR A 52 32.28 -47.10 -16.34
N ALA A 53 32.21 -46.72 -15.06
CA ALA A 53 32.72 -45.51 -14.39
C ALA A 53 32.37 -44.07 -14.86
N THR A 54 31.76 -43.34 -13.92
CA THR A 54 31.62 -41.88 -13.77
C THR A 54 32.95 -41.13 -13.72
N PRO A 55 32.98 -39.82 -14.07
CA PRO A 55 33.77 -38.87 -13.28
C PRO A 55 33.08 -37.52 -13.00
N GLY A 56 33.02 -37.20 -11.70
CA GLY A 56 33.51 -35.97 -11.05
C GLY A 56 33.32 -34.59 -11.69
N ARG A 57 32.50 -33.78 -11.02
CA ARG A 57 32.31 -32.33 -11.19
C ARG A 57 33.48 -31.55 -10.55
N GLY A 58 34.27 -30.83 -11.35
CA GLY A 58 35.35 -29.94 -10.87
C GLY A 58 34.90 -28.47 -10.78
N ARG A 59 35.02 -27.86 -9.60
CA ARG A 59 34.73 -26.44 -9.31
C ARG A 59 36.06 -25.71 -9.09
N LEU A 60 36.38 -24.73 -9.93
CA LEU A 60 37.53 -23.84 -9.74
C LEU A 60 37.17 -22.69 -8.79
N LYS A 61 38.07 -22.42 -7.84
CA LYS A 61 37.97 -21.42 -6.77
C LYS A 61 39.20 -20.51 -6.91
N GLY A 62 38.98 -19.21 -7.16
CA GLY A 62 40.02 -18.18 -7.17
C GLY A 62 40.06 -17.44 -5.83
N ASN A 63 41.26 -17.30 -5.28
CA ASN A 63 41.59 -16.65 -4.01
C ASN A 63 41.47 -15.11 -4.07
N ASN A 64 41.07 -14.49 -2.95
CA ASN A 64 41.78 -13.34 -2.42
C ASN A 64 41.68 -13.36 -0.88
N LYS A 65 42.85 -13.29 -0.22
CA LYS A 65 43.05 -13.26 1.23
C LYS A 65 43.14 -11.81 1.71
N SER A 66 42.60 -11.54 2.89
CA SER A 66 43.21 -10.62 3.88
C SER A 66 42.74 -11.00 5.28
N ASP A 67 43.70 -11.01 6.20
CA ASP A 67 43.73 -11.71 7.48
C ASP A 67 42.79 -11.16 8.58
N GLY A 68 42.41 -12.06 9.51
CA GLY A 68 41.67 -11.74 10.73
C GLY A 68 41.42 -13.01 11.57
N GLN A 69 42.42 -13.35 12.37
CA GLN A 69 42.59 -14.45 13.36
C GLN A 69 41.36 -15.25 13.85
N ASP A 70 41.61 -16.57 13.88
CA ASP A 70 40.78 -17.69 14.30
C ASP A 70 40.33 -17.67 15.78
N PHE A 71 39.10 -18.16 16.02
CA PHE A 71 38.78 -18.95 17.21
C PHE A 71 38.16 -20.27 16.76
N VAL A 72 38.85 -21.37 17.09
CA VAL A 72 38.54 -22.74 16.71
C VAL A 72 37.28 -23.24 17.46
N GLY A 73 36.28 -23.69 16.71
CA GLY A 73 35.07 -24.32 17.25
C GLY A 73 35.31 -25.78 17.67
N ALA A 74 34.79 -26.15 18.85
CA ALA A 74 34.77 -27.51 19.36
C ALA A 74 33.57 -28.33 18.81
N PRO A 75 33.60 -29.67 18.82
CA PRO A 75 32.66 -30.52 18.08
C PRO A 75 31.24 -30.53 18.67
N ARG A 76 30.24 -30.51 17.78
CA ARG A 76 28.80 -30.61 18.10
C ARG A 76 28.40 -32.05 18.43
N GLU A 77 27.96 -32.31 19.66
CA GLU A 77 27.18 -33.50 20.02
C GLU A 77 25.67 -33.24 19.82
N LYS A 78 24.97 -34.24 19.29
CA LYS A 78 23.50 -34.25 19.14
C LYS A 78 22.85 -34.44 20.51
N LYS A 79 22.29 -33.38 21.11
CA LYS A 79 21.42 -33.48 22.30
C LYS A 79 19.94 -33.49 21.89
N LYS A 80 19.16 -34.33 22.58
CA LYS A 80 17.71 -34.48 22.45
C LYS A 80 16.99 -33.16 22.80
N LEU A 81 15.92 -32.87 22.05
CA LEU A 81 15.23 -31.58 22.04
C LEU A 81 14.37 -31.28 23.28
N TRP A 82 14.08 -32.27 24.13
CA TRP A 82 13.36 -32.10 25.41
C TRP A 82 13.76 -33.22 26.40
N GLY A 83 14.02 -32.88 27.66
CA GLY A 83 14.27 -33.83 28.74
C GLY A 83 13.34 -33.57 29.95
N GLU A 84 12.88 -34.63 30.60
CA GLU A 84 12.13 -34.52 31.86
C GLU A 84 13.01 -33.88 32.94
N GLY A 85 12.62 -32.69 33.40
CA GLY A 85 13.27 -31.98 34.50
C GLY A 85 13.96 -30.65 34.15
N ASP A 86 13.75 -30.07 32.97
CA ASP A 86 14.22 -28.70 32.71
C ASP A 86 13.43 -27.68 33.57
N PRO A 87 14.12 -26.71 34.19
CA PRO A 87 13.54 -25.85 35.19
C PRO A 87 12.48 -24.93 34.57
N THR A 88 11.38 -24.74 35.29
CA THR A 88 10.46 -23.63 35.09
C THR A 88 11.27 -22.35 34.85
N ILE A 89 11.08 -21.71 33.70
CA ILE A 89 11.58 -20.36 33.49
C ILE A 89 10.83 -19.48 34.48
N ALA A 90 11.46 -19.26 35.64
CA ALA A 90 10.96 -18.38 36.65
C ALA A 90 10.77 -17.01 36.00
N ARG A 91 9.54 -16.51 36.09
CA ARG A 91 9.11 -15.17 35.76
C ARG A 91 10.13 -14.17 36.33
N ALA A 92 10.98 -13.61 35.46
CA ALA A 92 11.88 -12.54 35.87
C ALA A 92 11.01 -11.36 36.34
N PRO A 93 11.22 -10.82 37.55
CA PRO A 93 10.48 -9.66 37.99
C PRO A 93 10.86 -8.48 37.11
N ALA A 94 9.86 -7.70 36.69
CA ALA A 94 10.06 -6.43 36.01
C ALA A 94 10.98 -5.54 36.86
N GLN A 95 12.25 -5.43 36.47
CA GLN A 95 13.15 -4.47 37.07
C GLN A 95 12.91 -3.11 36.45
N ALA A 96 12.18 -2.29 37.19
CA ALA A 96 12.21 -0.85 37.04
C ALA A 96 13.66 -0.36 37.16
N SER A 97 14.14 0.32 36.13
CA SER A 97 15.37 1.10 36.15
C SER A 97 15.33 2.11 37.30
N ARG A 98 16.08 1.83 38.38
CA ARG A 98 16.56 2.85 39.33
C ARG A 98 18.05 2.66 39.54
N GLY A 99 18.82 3.62 39.01
CA GLY A 99 20.25 3.74 39.23
C GLY A 99 20.61 3.92 40.71
N GLY A 100 21.85 3.50 41.01
CA GLY A 100 22.47 3.34 42.34
C GLY A 100 22.49 4.58 43.25
N ARG A 101 23.06 4.53 44.46
CA ARG A 101 24.03 3.59 45.03
C ARG A 101 24.13 3.84 46.55
N ALA A 102 24.49 2.80 47.28
CA ALA A 102 24.65 2.70 48.73
C ALA A 102 25.81 3.52 49.35
N MET A 103 25.73 3.75 50.67
CA MET A 103 26.80 3.69 51.70
C MET A 103 26.09 3.72 53.08
N ALA A 104 25.99 2.61 53.79
CA ALA A 104 26.94 2.12 54.81
C ALA A 104 26.93 2.92 56.12
N SER A 105 26.39 2.32 57.19
CA SER A 105 27.12 1.95 58.43
C SER A 105 26.19 1.78 59.63
N THR A 106 26.19 0.56 60.19
CA THR A 106 26.11 0.22 61.62
C THR A 106 25.26 1.06 62.57
N GLU A 107 24.24 0.46 63.18
CA GLU A 107 23.78 0.84 64.52
C GLU A 107 23.76 -0.37 65.45
N ALA A 108 24.51 -0.21 66.55
CA ALA A 108 24.41 -1.02 67.74
C ALA A 108 23.72 -0.18 68.83
N ASN A 109 22.76 -0.83 69.49
CA ASN A 109 22.45 -0.73 70.91
C ASN A 109 21.64 0.49 71.44
N ARG A 110 20.41 0.14 71.85
CA ARG A 110 19.73 0.41 73.14
C ARG A 110 19.77 1.81 73.75
N GLY A 111 18.58 2.33 74.04
CA GLY A 111 18.35 3.24 75.17
C GLY A 111 16.98 3.93 75.16
N GLU A 112 15.97 3.31 75.76
CA GLU A 112 14.90 4.03 76.47
C GLU A 112 15.48 4.75 77.72
N PRO A 113 14.86 5.79 78.34
CA PRO A 113 13.42 5.88 78.64
C PRO A 113 12.75 7.29 78.52
N GLY A 114 11.41 7.32 78.57
CA GLY A 114 10.57 8.53 78.70
C GLY A 114 10.63 9.17 80.10
N PRO A 115 9.55 9.76 80.67
CA PRO A 115 8.29 10.25 80.11
C PRO A 115 7.88 11.67 80.64
N SER A 116 6.90 12.36 80.04
CA SER A 116 5.84 13.08 80.80
C SER A 116 4.86 13.92 79.98
N SER A 117 3.59 13.63 80.23
CA SER A 117 2.51 14.57 80.59
C SER A 117 1.83 15.45 79.52
N ARG A 118 0.65 14.92 79.10
CA ARG A 118 -0.72 15.49 79.16
C ARG A 118 -1.14 16.70 78.30
N HIS A 119 -2.19 16.36 77.52
CA HIS A 119 -3.48 17.05 77.29
C HIS A 119 -3.49 18.36 76.47
N VAL A 120 -3.92 18.30 75.21
CA VAL A 120 -5.30 18.37 74.67
C VAL A 120 -5.76 19.82 74.49
N GLY A 121 -5.98 20.20 73.23
CA GLY A 121 -6.76 21.37 72.87
C GLY A 121 -6.83 21.61 71.36
N GLY A 122 -8.03 21.45 70.80
CA GLY A 122 -8.51 22.18 69.61
C GLY A 122 -8.21 21.55 68.24
N GLY A 123 -9.24 21.00 67.61
CA GLY A 123 -9.21 20.56 66.22
C GLY A 123 -9.58 21.67 65.24
N GLU A 124 -9.09 21.53 64.01
CA GLU A 124 -9.72 21.90 62.73
C GLU A 124 -8.90 21.25 61.57
N PRO A 125 -9.50 20.99 60.39
CA PRO A 125 -9.06 19.95 59.46
C PRO A 125 -7.82 20.35 58.65
N PRO A 126 -7.05 19.39 58.08
CA PRO A 126 -5.88 19.70 57.30
C PRO A 126 -6.29 20.34 55.96
N GLY A 127 -5.90 21.61 55.78
CA GLY A 127 -5.88 22.26 54.48
C GLY A 127 -5.02 21.48 53.49
N GLU A 128 -5.53 21.38 52.27
CA GLU A 128 -4.97 20.68 51.13
C GLU A 128 -3.46 20.95 50.98
N GLN A 129 -2.65 19.91 51.19
CA GLN A 129 -1.29 19.89 50.68
C GLN A 129 -1.36 19.76 49.16
N VAL A 130 -1.26 20.92 48.49
CA VAL A 130 -0.98 21.03 47.06
C VAL A 130 0.15 20.05 46.72
N ASN A 131 -0.13 19.11 45.80
CA ASN A 131 0.82 18.13 45.28
C ASN A 131 2.16 18.79 44.91
N GLN A 132 3.18 18.66 45.77
CA GLN A 132 4.54 19.03 45.40
C GLN A 132 5.04 18.02 44.37
N LEU A 133 5.10 18.45 43.10
CA LEU A 133 5.78 17.70 42.05
C LEU A 133 7.22 17.39 42.49
N GLN A 134 7.53 16.12 42.73
CA GLN A 134 8.89 15.66 43.01
C GLN A 134 9.78 15.96 41.80
N LYS A 135 10.83 16.76 42.00
CA LYS A 135 11.86 16.99 40.98
C LYS A 135 12.51 15.65 40.60
N GLN A 136 12.74 15.43 39.30
CA GLN A 136 13.43 14.24 38.81
C GLN A 136 14.79 14.10 39.53
N PRO A 137 15.17 12.88 39.97
CA PRO A 137 16.49 12.65 40.56
C PRO A 137 17.59 12.97 39.56
N GLU A 138 18.70 13.56 40.02
CA GLU A 138 19.85 13.92 39.18
C GLU A 138 20.40 12.68 38.46
N THR A 139 20.16 12.58 37.15
CA THR A 139 20.75 11.55 36.31
C THR A 139 22.18 11.96 35.96
N ARG A 140 23.17 11.21 36.48
CA ARG A 140 24.56 11.42 36.05
C ARG A 140 24.65 11.12 34.54
N PRO A 141 25.21 12.02 33.71
CA PRO A 141 25.33 11.78 32.28
C PRO A 141 26.21 10.55 32.03
N ILE A 142 25.72 9.63 31.18
CA ILE A 142 26.47 8.43 30.78
C ILE A 142 27.73 8.82 30.02
N SER A 143 28.89 8.26 30.41
CA SER A 143 30.12 8.46 29.67
C SER A 143 30.12 7.69 28.35
N GLN A 144 30.88 8.18 27.36
CA GLN A 144 30.96 7.53 26.06
C GLN A 144 31.49 6.09 26.16
N ASP A 145 32.47 5.83 27.02
CA ASP A 145 33.03 4.48 27.22
C ASP A 145 32.03 3.52 27.87
N GLN A 146 31.23 4.00 28.84
CA GLN A 146 30.14 3.21 29.42
C GLN A 146 29.11 2.88 28.35
N LEU A 147 28.68 3.86 27.55
CA LEU A 147 27.70 3.61 26.48
C LEU A 147 28.22 2.60 25.43
N ILE A 148 29.51 2.65 25.09
CA ILE A 148 30.13 1.66 24.20
C ILE A 148 30.11 0.26 24.84
N ALA A 149 30.39 0.15 26.14
CA ALA A 149 30.34 -1.12 26.85
C ALA A 149 28.91 -1.68 26.89
N GLU A 150 27.91 -0.85 27.18
CA GLU A 150 26.50 -1.23 27.18
C GLU A 150 26.04 -1.75 25.80
N VAL A 151 26.33 -1.00 24.72
CA VAL A 151 25.96 -1.44 23.36
C VAL A 151 26.62 -2.77 22.98
N LYS A 152 27.87 -3.01 23.42
CA LYS A 152 28.54 -4.31 23.20
C LYS A 152 27.87 -5.44 23.99
N GLY A 153 27.45 -5.18 25.22
CA GLY A 153 26.71 -6.13 26.05
C GLY A 153 25.37 -6.51 25.39
N ILE A 154 24.57 -5.51 25.03
CA ILE A 154 23.28 -5.69 24.36
C ILE A 154 23.47 -6.46 23.05
N TYR A 155 24.43 -6.06 22.20
CA TYR A 155 24.68 -6.76 20.94
C TYR A 155 25.02 -8.25 21.14
N SER A 156 25.75 -8.59 22.20
CA SER A 156 26.09 -9.98 22.52
C SER A 156 24.87 -10.78 22.96
N GLY A 157 23.99 -10.17 23.76
CA GLY A 157 22.69 -10.75 24.14
C GLY A 157 21.78 -10.95 22.93
N LEU A 158 21.59 -9.92 22.13
CA LEU A 158 20.82 -9.92 20.88
C LEU A 158 21.22 -11.07 19.95
N VAL A 159 22.51 -11.20 19.63
CA VAL A 159 23.00 -12.26 18.73
C VAL A 159 22.72 -13.66 19.31
N MET A 160 22.83 -13.82 20.63
CA MET A 160 22.52 -15.08 21.29
C MET A 160 21.03 -15.44 21.17
N VAL A 161 20.13 -14.49 21.42
CA VAL A 161 18.68 -14.72 21.32
C VAL A 161 18.28 -14.92 19.86
N GLU A 162 18.84 -14.14 18.93
CA GLU A 162 18.58 -14.28 17.49
C GLU A 162 18.97 -15.66 16.97
N SER A 163 20.14 -16.18 17.36
CA SER A 163 20.55 -17.53 16.99
C SER A 163 19.56 -18.58 17.49
N ARG A 164 19.01 -18.41 18.71
CA ARG A 164 18.00 -19.33 19.25
C ARG A 164 16.69 -19.25 18.47
N CYS A 165 16.20 -18.05 18.13
CA CYS A 165 15.02 -17.89 17.26
C CYS A 165 15.21 -18.64 15.94
N ILE A 166 16.34 -18.42 15.26
CA ILE A 166 16.66 -19.06 13.98
C ILE A 166 16.66 -20.59 14.10
N ASP A 167 17.36 -21.13 15.12
CA ASP A 167 17.47 -22.57 15.33
C ASP A 167 16.10 -23.22 15.62
N VAL A 168 15.30 -22.58 16.49
CA VAL A 168 13.98 -23.08 16.88
C VAL A 168 12.97 -22.99 15.72
N ASP A 169 12.89 -21.85 15.03
CA ASP A 169 12.01 -21.68 13.87
C ASP A 169 12.35 -22.71 12.79
N SER A 170 13.64 -22.84 12.46
CA SER A 170 14.11 -23.80 11.44
C SER A 170 13.76 -25.24 11.82
N ALA A 171 13.93 -25.61 13.09
CA ALA A 171 13.54 -26.93 13.58
C ALA A 171 12.03 -27.17 13.42
N GLN A 172 11.19 -26.19 13.75
CA GLN A 172 9.73 -26.29 13.64
C GLN A 172 9.22 -26.32 12.20
N THR A 173 9.89 -25.61 11.28
CA THR A 173 9.56 -25.63 9.84
C THR A 173 10.00 -26.92 9.15
N SER A 174 11.06 -27.58 9.64
CA SER A 174 11.62 -28.80 9.02
C SER A 174 10.87 -30.10 9.32
N LEU A 175 9.83 -30.06 10.15
CA LEU A 175 9.04 -31.24 10.53
C LEU A 175 8.10 -31.65 9.37
N PRO A 176 8.11 -32.92 8.89
CA PRO A 176 7.30 -33.35 7.75
C PRO A 176 5.79 -33.23 7.99
N ASP A 177 5.07 -32.65 7.03
CA ASP A 177 3.60 -32.69 6.97
C ASP A 177 3.12 -34.13 6.77
N GLY A 178 2.45 -34.70 7.76
CA GLY A 178 1.73 -35.98 7.63
C GLY A 178 2.13 -37.10 8.58
N GLN A 179 3.04 -36.87 9.54
CA GLN A 179 3.25 -37.78 10.65
C GLN A 179 2.85 -37.05 11.93
N ASP A 180 1.66 -37.37 12.47
CA ASP A 180 1.03 -36.81 13.68
C ASP A 180 1.82 -35.62 14.26
N THR A 181 1.59 -34.44 13.70
CA THR A 181 2.09 -33.21 14.29
C THR A 181 1.48 -33.17 15.68
N SER A 182 2.27 -33.42 16.72
CA SER A 182 1.87 -33.03 18.06
C SER A 182 1.58 -31.53 17.94
N LYS A 183 0.29 -31.17 17.95
CA LYS A 183 -0.13 -29.78 18.01
C LYS A 183 0.72 -29.15 19.09
N LEU A 184 1.48 -28.10 18.73
CA LEU A 184 2.24 -27.39 19.73
C LEU A 184 1.28 -27.03 20.86
N THR A 185 1.65 -27.37 22.08
CA THR A 185 0.82 -27.06 23.24
C THR A 185 0.77 -25.55 23.43
N ASP A 186 -0.23 -25.08 24.15
CA ASP A 186 -0.36 -23.65 24.44
C ASP A 186 0.91 -23.10 25.13
N ASP A 187 1.50 -23.87 26.04
CA ASP A 187 2.77 -23.54 26.68
C ASP A 187 3.93 -23.42 25.67
N GLN A 188 3.98 -24.29 24.65
CA GLN A 188 5.00 -24.23 23.60
C GLN A 188 4.82 -23.00 22.72
N TRP A 189 3.58 -22.65 22.36
CA TRP A 189 3.31 -21.42 21.62
C TRP A 189 3.67 -20.17 22.41
N GLN A 190 3.31 -20.12 23.70
CA GLN A 190 3.67 -19.00 24.57
C GLN A 190 5.18 -18.89 24.77
N ALA A 191 5.90 -20.02 24.82
CA ALA A 191 7.36 -20.02 24.86
C ALA A 191 7.99 -19.44 23.59
N LEU A 192 7.46 -19.78 22.40
CA LEU A 192 7.90 -19.21 21.12
C LEU A 192 7.64 -17.70 21.06
N ILE A 193 6.42 -17.26 21.41
CA ILE A 193 6.08 -15.83 21.47
C ILE A 193 7.01 -15.10 22.45
N SER A 194 7.30 -15.70 23.62
CA SER A 194 8.18 -15.10 24.62
C SER A 194 9.63 -15.00 24.12
N LEU A 195 10.10 -15.98 23.36
CA LEU A 195 11.42 -15.97 22.74
C LEU A 195 11.53 -14.83 21.71
N HIS A 196 10.55 -14.70 20.80
CA HIS A 196 10.53 -13.61 19.82
C HIS A 196 10.34 -12.24 20.48
N ARG A 197 9.51 -12.15 21.53
CA ARG A 197 9.39 -10.93 22.35
C ARG A 197 10.75 -10.50 22.90
N ALA A 198 11.52 -11.42 23.46
CA ALA A 198 12.86 -11.12 23.97
C ALA A 198 13.78 -10.58 22.87
N LEU A 199 13.78 -11.21 21.68
CA LEU A 199 14.57 -10.73 20.54
C LEU A 199 14.18 -9.30 20.12
N LEU A 200 12.88 -9.01 20.07
CA LEU A 200 12.40 -7.67 19.71
C LEU A 200 12.83 -6.61 20.74
N HIS A 201 12.82 -6.94 22.04
CA HIS A 201 13.31 -6.03 23.08
C HIS A 201 14.83 -5.82 23.01
N GLU A 202 15.62 -6.86 22.76
CA GLU A 202 17.08 -6.72 22.57
C GLU A 202 17.41 -5.82 21.37
N HIS A 203 16.67 -5.95 20.27
CA HIS A 203 16.78 -5.03 19.14
C HIS A 203 16.42 -3.59 19.52
N HIS A 204 15.30 -3.39 20.22
CA HIS A 204 14.87 -2.08 20.68
C HIS A 204 15.92 -1.40 21.57
N ASP A 205 16.46 -2.13 22.55
CA ASP A 205 17.50 -1.64 23.45
C ASP A 205 18.79 -1.31 22.68
N PHE A 206 19.14 -2.13 21.68
CA PHE A 206 20.27 -1.83 20.80
C PHE A 206 20.05 -0.54 20.00
N PHE A 207 18.85 -0.31 19.46
CA PHE A 207 18.55 0.92 18.73
C PHE A 207 18.59 2.15 19.64
N LEU A 208 17.95 2.11 20.81
CA LEU A 208 17.98 3.23 21.76
C LEU A 208 19.40 3.54 22.25
N ALA A 209 20.19 2.51 22.60
CA ALA A 209 21.55 2.71 23.07
C ALA A 209 22.47 3.22 21.95
N SER A 210 22.36 2.68 20.73
CA SER A 210 23.19 3.11 19.59
C SER A 210 22.82 4.50 19.07
N GLN A 211 21.56 4.93 19.21
CA GLN A 211 21.07 6.25 18.81
C GLN A 211 20.98 7.27 19.96
N HIS A 212 21.45 6.91 21.16
CA HIS A 212 21.44 7.78 22.33
C HIS A 212 22.09 9.15 22.03
N PRO A 213 21.62 10.27 22.63
CA PRO A 213 22.20 11.59 22.38
C PRO A 213 23.72 11.66 22.56
N SER A 214 24.26 10.99 23.59
CA SER A 214 25.72 10.88 23.84
C SER A 214 26.47 9.90 22.92
N ALA A 215 25.80 9.18 22.02
CA ALA A 215 26.43 8.25 21.10
C ALA A 215 27.23 9.01 20.02
N GLY A 216 28.52 8.71 19.92
CA GLY A 216 29.37 9.24 18.85
C GLY A 216 29.00 8.68 17.47
N PRO A 217 29.47 9.29 16.36
CA PRO A 217 29.08 8.90 15.00
C PRO A 217 29.36 7.43 14.65
N ALA A 218 30.46 6.85 15.17
CA ALA A 218 30.78 5.44 14.96
C ALA A 218 29.74 4.50 15.58
N LEU A 219 29.21 4.85 16.75
CA LEU A 219 28.23 4.03 17.48
C LEU A 219 26.86 4.09 16.78
N ARG A 220 26.43 5.30 16.38
CA ARG A 220 25.18 5.52 15.63
C ARG A 220 25.13 4.76 14.31
N ARG A 221 26.27 4.60 13.63
CA ARG A 221 26.36 3.84 12.36
C ARG A 221 26.28 2.32 12.53
N LEU A 222 26.39 1.77 13.74
CA LEU A 222 26.39 0.31 13.93
C LEU A 222 25.09 -0.34 13.50
N ALA A 223 23.95 0.30 13.77
CA ALA A 223 22.64 -0.21 13.36
C ALA A 223 22.55 -0.44 11.84
N SER A 224 23.01 0.52 11.04
CA SER A 224 23.10 0.37 9.58
C SER A 224 24.19 -0.64 9.19
N LYS A 225 25.38 -0.56 9.81
CA LYS A 225 26.53 -1.43 9.49
C LYS A 225 26.21 -2.92 9.67
N TYR A 226 25.42 -3.26 10.68
CA TYR A 226 25.04 -4.63 10.98
C TYR A 226 23.64 -4.99 10.45
N ALA A 227 23.04 -4.12 9.64
CA ALA A 227 21.71 -4.30 9.06
C ALA A 227 20.65 -4.67 10.11
N MET A 228 20.70 -4.00 11.28
CA MET A 228 19.83 -4.30 12.42
C MET A 228 18.34 -4.27 12.06
N PRO A 229 17.81 -3.28 11.31
CA PRO A 229 16.39 -3.27 10.94
C PRO A 229 16.01 -4.50 10.10
N ALA A 230 16.83 -4.85 9.10
CA ALA A 230 16.57 -6.01 8.24
C ALA A 230 16.66 -7.34 9.00
N ARG A 231 17.57 -7.45 9.97
CA ARG A 231 17.69 -8.63 10.85
C ARG A 231 16.49 -8.77 11.78
N MET A 232 16.09 -7.68 12.42
CA MET A 232 14.89 -7.64 13.27
C MET A 232 13.64 -8.07 12.50
N TRP A 233 13.46 -7.54 11.28
CA TRP A 233 12.37 -7.97 10.41
C TRP A 233 12.47 -9.46 10.07
N ARG A 234 13.60 -9.90 9.51
CA ARG A 234 13.77 -11.26 8.98
C ARG A 234 13.66 -12.33 10.07
N HIS A 235 14.38 -12.17 11.17
CA HIS A 235 14.56 -13.19 12.21
C HIS A 235 13.71 -12.95 13.46
N GLY A 236 13.31 -11.70 13.71
CA GLY A 236 12.45 -11.35 14.83
C GLY A 236 10.97 -11.45 14.52
N ILE A 237 10.55 -11.11 13.31
CA ILE A 237 9.13 -10.93 12.96
C ILE A 237 8.71 -11.91 11.86
N HIS A 238 9.29 -11.79 10.68
CA HIS A 238 8.82 -12.45 9.47
C HIS A 238 8.93 -13.98 9.53
N SER A 239 10.07 -14.55 9.96
CA SER A 239 10.23 -16.01 10.06
C SER A 239 9.15 -16.64 10.95
N PHE A 240 8.87 -16.00 12.08
CA PHE A 240 7.89 -16.50 13.03
C PHE A 240 6.44 -16.28 12.56
N LEU A 241 6.14 -15.13 11.92
CA LEU A 241 4.85 -14.93 11.26
C LEU A 241 4.60 -15.99 10.19
N GLU A 242 5.60 -16.35 9.40
CA GLU A 242 5.47 -17.42 8.42
C GLU A 242 5.27 -18.77 9.10
N LEU A 243 6.01 -19.11 10.16
CA LEU A 243 5.78 -20.34 10.93
C LEU A 243 4.33 -20.40 11.44
N LEU A 244 3.83 -19.31 12.01
CA LEU A 244 2.46 -19.19 12.49
C LEU A 244 1.46 -19.36 11.34
N ARG A 245 1.67 -18.68 10.21
CA ARG A 245 0.80 -18.73 9.03
C ARG A 245 0.66 -20.15 8.46
N HIS A 246 1.76 -20.91 8.37
CA HIS A 246 1.74 -22.29 7.88
C HIS A 246 0.97 -23.25 8.80
N ARG A 247 0.76 -22.88 10.07
CA ARG A 247 0.06 -23.70 11.07
C ARG A 247 -1.41 -23.31 11.26
N LEU A 248 -1.95 -22.41 10.43
CA LEU A 248 -3.36 -22.03 10.47
C LEU A 248 -4.28 -23.22 10.11
N PRO A 249 -5.43 -23.38 10.79
CA PRO A 249 -6.03 -22.41 11.72
C PRO A 249 -5.58 -22.54 13.18
N ALA A 250 -4.81 -23.58 13.55
CA ALA A 250 -4.48 -23.89 14.94
C ALA A 250 -3.64 -22.82 15.65
N SER A 251 -2.93 -21.98 14.89
CA SER A 251 -2.09 -20.89 15.37
C SER A 251 -2.78 -19.51 15.41
N SER A 252 -4.07 -19.41 15.06
CA SER A 252 -4.73 -18.11 14.78
C SER A 252 -4.60 -17.10 15.93
N GLU A 253 -4.99 -17.46 17.15
CA GLU A 253 -4.93 -16.56 18.33
C GLU A 253 -3.50 -16.15 18.69
N TYR A 254 -2.54 -17.07 18.48
CA TYR A 254 -1.11 -16.82 18.70
C TYR A 254 -0.55 -15.86 17.65
N MET A 255 -0.96 -16.02 16.39
CA MET A 255 -0.59 -15.14 15.30
C MET A 255 -1.14 -13.73 15.53
N LEU A 256 -2.41 -13.62 15.92
CA LEU A 256 -3.03 -12.35 16.28
C LEU A 256 -2.28 -11.67 17.43
N SER A 257 -2.01 -12.40 18.51
CA SER A 257 -1.26 -11.90 19.67
C SER A 257 0.14 -11.42 19.30
N PHE A 258 0.84 -12.17 18.44
CA PHE A 258 2.18 -11.81 17.99
C PHE A 258 2.18 -10.58 17.07
N ILE A 259 1.19 -10.45 16.17
CA ILE A 259 1.07 -9.27 15.31
C ILE A 259 0.90 -8.01 16.16
N TYR A 260 0.02 -8.00 17.17
CA TYR A 260 -0.13 -6.85 18.07
C TYR A 260 1.15 -6.52 18.85
N LEU A 261 1.88 -7.53 19.31
CA LEU A 261 3.17 -7.35 19.96
C LEU A 261 4.20 -6.69 19.03
N ALA A 262 4.37 -7.24 17.81
CA ALA A 262 5.30 -6.73 16.82
C ALA A 262 4.90 -5.32 16.35
N TYR A 263 3.61 -5.07 16.13
CA TYR A 263 3.07 -3.76 15.74
C TYR A 263 3.37 -2.70 16.80
N SER A 264 3.12 -3.01 18.07
CA SER A 264 3.41 -2.10 19.19
C SER A 264 4.90 -1.77 19.28
N MET A 265 5.77 -2.76 19.06
CA MET A 265 7.21 -2.56 19.01
C MET A 265 7.65 -1.68 17.84
N MET A 266 7.10 -1.91 16.64
CA MET A 266 7.41 -1.10 15.45
C MET A 266 6.92 0.34 15.59
N ALA A 267 5.73 0.55 16.17
CA ALA A 267 5.19 1.87 16.44
C ALA A 267 6.06 2.63 17.44
N LEU A 268 6.51 1.96 18.51
CA LEU A 268 7.44 2.55 19.47
C LEU A 268 8.77 2.95 18.82
N LEU A 269 9.34 2.10 17.96
CA LEU A 269 10.58 2.43 17.23
C LEU A 269 10.38 3.56 16.22
N TYR A 270 9.22 3.62 15.57
CA TYR A 270 8.85 4.72 14.69
C TYR A 270 8.84 6.07 15.42
N GLU A 271 8.35 6.11 16.68
CA GLU A 271 8.34 7.33 17.49
C GLU A 271 9.70 7.66 18.12
N THR A 272 10.46 6.65 18.56
CA THR A 272 11.66 6.85 19.38
C THR A 272 12.97 6.82 18.60
N VAL A 273 12.99 6.22 17.39
CA VAL A 273 14.19 6.01 16.57
C VAL A 273 13.93 6.43 15.11
N PRO A 274 13.83 7.74 14.82
CA PRO A 274 13.49 8.24 13.49
C PRO A 274 14.57 7.98 12.42
N ALA A 275 15.78 7.58 12.81
CA ALA A 275 16.87 7.29 11.87
C ALA A 275 16.54 6.19 10.83
N PHE A 276 15.55 5.34 11.12
CA PHE A 276 15.09 4.26 10.25
C PHE A 276 13.59 4.34 9.96
N GLU A 277 13.01 5.55 10.06
CA GLU A 277 11.56 5.80 9.93
C GLU A 277 10.94 5.10 8.72
N ASP A 278 11.59 5.17 7.55
CA ASP A 278 11.09 4.58 6.31
C ASP A 278 10.97 3.04 6.41
N THR A 279 11.92 2.40 7.10
CA THR A 279 11.83 0.94 7.35
C THR A 279 10.69 0.61 8.31
N TRP A 280 10.49 1.42 9.36
CA TRP A 280 9.41 1.19 10.33
C TRP A 280 8.02 1.37 9.71
N ILE A 281 7.84 2.39 8.88
CA ILE A 281 6.61 2.63 8.11
C ILE A 281 6.25 1.40 7.28
N GLU A 282 7.21 0.84 6.54
CA GLU A 282 6.97 -0.35 5.72
C GLU A 282 6.63 -1.59 6.58
N CYS A 283 7.36 -1.82 7.68
CA CYS A 283 7.07 -2.91 8.61
C CYS A 283 5.67 -2.80 9.22
N LEU A 284 5.22 -1.59 9.54
CA LEU A 284 3.86 -1.34 10.05
C LEU A 284 2.81 -1.65 8.98
N GLY A 285 3.05 -1.26 7.72
CA GLY A 285 2.19 -1.64 6.59
C GLY A 285 2.10 -3.16 6.40
N ASP A 286 3.25 -3.86 6.42
CA ASP A 286 3.30 -5.33 6.31
C ASP A 286 2.54 -6.01 7.47
N LEU A 287 2.76 -5.57 8.72
CA LEU A 287 2.06 -6.12 9.89
C LEU A 287 0.54 -5.90 9.83
N SER A 288 0.10 -4.73 9.40
CA SER A 288 -1.32 -4.44 9.17
C SER A 288 -1.91 -5.33 8.09
N ARG A 289 -1.15 -5.67 7.03
CA ARG A 289 -1.60 -6.65 6.01
C ARG A 289 -1.72 -8.05 6.56
N TYR A 290 -0.78 -8.51 7.38
CA TYR A 290 -0.90 -9.80 8.05
C TYR A 290 -2.16 -9.83 8.93
N ARG A 291 -2.42 -8.77 9.71
CA ARG A 291 -3.62 -8.65 10.53
C ARG A 291 -4.92 -8.67 9.72
N MET A 292 -4.94 -7.98 8.59
CA MET A 292 -6.05 -7.99 7.63
C MET A 292 -6.26 -9.40 7.04
N ALA A 293 -5.18 -10.11 6.69
CA ALA A 293 -5.25 -11.38 5.99
C ALA A 293 -5.65 -12.57 6.87
N ILE A 294 -5.47 -12.48 8.19
CA ILE A 294 -5.93 -13.52 9.14
C ILE A 294 -7.36 -13.29 9.63
N GLU A 295 -7.98 -12.16 9.27
CA GLU A 295 -9.36 -11.86 9.65
C GLU A 295 -10.33 -12.47 8.64
N ASP A 296 -10.91 -13.62 9.02
CA ASP A 296 -11.84 -14.36 8.17
C ASP A 296 -13.31 -14.04 8.50
N ASP A 297 -13.62 -13.69 9.76
CA ASP A 297 -15.00 -13.63 10.26
C ASP A 297 -15.53 -12.18 10.36
N ASP A 298 -14.71 -11.22 10.75
CA ASP A 298 -15.13 -9.82 10.94
C ASP A 298 -14.75 -8.92 9.75
N VAL A 299 -15.73 -8.62 8.91
CA VAL A 299 -15.59 -7.72 7.76
C VAL A 299 -15.21 -6.30 8.19
N HIS A 300 -15.69 -5.83 9.36
CA HIS A 300 -15.37 -4.50 9.87
C HIS A 300 -13.88 -4.43 10.24
N ASP A 301 -13.39 -5.36 11.05
CA ASP A 301 -11.97 -5.42 11.43
C ASP A 301 -11.07 -5.55 10.19
N ARG A 302 -11.45 -6.40 9.23
CA ARG A 302 -10.71 -6.52 7.97
C ARG A 302 -10.64 -5.19 7.22
N ASN A 303 -11.74 -4.44 7.15
CA ASN A 303 -11.78 -3.12 6.51
C ASN A 303 -10.92 -2.09 7.26
N VAL A 304 -10.96 -2.08 8.59
CA VAL A 304 -10.11 -1.23 9.44
C VAL A 304 -8.64 -1.51 9.15
N TRP A 305 -8.21 -2.77 9.21
CA TRP A 305 -6.81 -3.12 8.97
C TRP A 305 -6.37 -2.95 7.52
N THR A 306 -7.29 -3.07 6.57
CA THR A 306 -7.05 -2.66 5.17
C THR A 306 -6.74 -1.16 5.11
N ALA A 307 -7.52 -0.32 5.80
CA ALA A 307 -7.31 1.12 5.82
C ALA A 307 -6.02 1.52 6.53
N VAL A 308 -5.70 0.91 7.69
CA VAL A 308 -4.44 1.14 8.42
C VAL A 308 -3.25 0.76 7.55
N SER A 309 -3.29 -0.42 6.92
CA SER A 309 -2.26 -0.85 5.98
C SER A 309 -2.08 0.15 4.82
N ARG A 310 -3.20 0.57 4.20
CA ARG A 310 -3.19 1.53 3.10
C ARG A 310 -2.56 2.86 3.52
N SER A 311 -2.90 3.38 4.70
CA SER A 311 -2.30 4.61 5.25
C SER A 311 -0.77 4.50 5.36
N TRP A 312 -0.26 3.41 5.92
CA TRP A 312 1.19 3.19 6.02
C TRP A 312 1.89 3.13 4.66
N TYR A 313 1.33 2.40 3.68
CA TYR A 313 1.94 2.34 2.33
C TYR A 313 1.78 3.63 1.53
N SER A 314 0.69 4.37 1.70
CA SER A 314 0.54 5.71 1.12
C SER A 314 1.68 6.59 1.61
N LYS A 315 1.88 6.66 2.93
CA LYS A 315 2.97 7.40 3.57
C LYS A 315 4.35 6.94 3.11
N ALA A 316 4.57 5.63 3.00
CA ALA A 316 5.81 5.09 2.45
C ALA A 316 6.04 5.57 1.01
N SER A 317 5.00 5.53 0.18
CA SER A 317 5.06 5.93 -1.22
C SER A 317 5.30 7.43 -1.37
N ASP A 318 4.85 8.28 -0.44
CA ASP A 318 5.12 9.73 -0.51
C ASP A 318 6.58 10.06 -0.25
N LYS A 319 7.22 9.26 0.61
CA LYS A 319 8.65 9.38 0.88
C LYS A 319 9.50 8.80 -0.23
N ALA A 320 9.05 7.70 -0.85
CA ALA A 320 9.75 7.01 -1.92
C ALA A 320 8.84 6.80 -3.16
N PRO A 321 8.41 7.88 -3.84
CA PRO A 321 7.39 7.81 -4.90
C PRO A 321 7.88 7.10 -6.16
N THR A 322 9.18 6.95 -6.33
CA THR A 322 9.80 6.22 -7.45
C THR A 322 9.83 4.70 -7.23
N THR A 323 9.48 4.20 -6.04
CA THR A 323 9.56 2.78 -5.69
C THR A 323 8.30 2.03 -6.06
N GLY A 324 8.38 1.17 -7.07
CA GLY A 324 7.24 0.42 -7.59
C GLY A 324 6.62 -0.56 -6.58
N ARG A 325 7.44 -1.14 -5.69
CA ARG A 325 6.97 -2.15 -4.71
C ARG A 325 5.90 -1.60 -3.76
N LEU A 326 6.01 -0.33 -3.37
CA LEU A 326 5.03 0.33 -2.50
C LEU A 326 3.67 0.48 -3.20
N HIS A 327 3.70 0.86 -4.47
CA HIS A 327 2.49 0.94 -5.31
C HIS A 327 1.87 -0.44 -5.57
N HIS A 328 2.68 -1.49 -5.70
CA HIS A 328 2.18 -2.87 -5.78
C HIS A 328 1.40 -3.28 -4.52
N HIS A 329 1.88 -2.92 -3.33
CA HIS A 329 1.13 -3.16 -2.09
C HIS A 329 -0.18 -2.35 -2.04
N LEU A 330 -0.17 -1.09 -2.47
CA LEU A 330 -1.40 -0.30 -2.62
C LEU A 330 -2.37 -0.94 -3.61
N ALA A 331 -1.89 -1.59 -4.68
CA ALA A 331 -2.73 -2.34 -5.61
C ALA A 331 -3.47 -3.48 -4.91
N ILE A 332 -2.78 -4.30 -4.11
CA ILE A 332 -3.43 -5.38 -3.34
C ILE A 332 -4.51 -4.82 -2.40
N LEU A 333 -4.24 -3.68 -1.77
CA LEU A 333 -5.12 -3.02 -0.80
C LEU A 333 -6.25 -2.22 -1.43
N ALA A 334 -6.24 -1.99 -2.74
CA ALA A 334 -7.29 -1.24 -3.43
C ALA A 334 -8.59 -2.04 -3.60
N ARG A 335 -8.62 -3.34 -3.27
CA ARG A 335 -9.83 -4.16 -3.31
C ARG A 335 -10.96 -3.54 -2.46
N PRO A 336 -12.23 -3.59 -2.92
CA PRO A 336 -12.71 -4.20 -4.17
C PRO A 336 -12.65 -3.28 -5.41
N ASP A 337 -12.06 -2.09 -5.32
CA ASP A 337 -11.97 -1.15 -6.44
C ASP A 337 -11.01 -1.65 -7.52
N VAL A 338 -11.56 -2.12 -8.64
CA VAL A 338 -10.76 -2.71 -9.72
C VAL A 338 -10.03 -1.68 -10.57
N VAL A 339 -10.55 -0.44 -10.64
CA VAL A 339 -9.92 0.63 -11.42
C VAL A 339 -8.67 1.10 -10.68
N ALA A 340 -8.79 1.33 -9.37
CA ALA A 340 -7.66 1.65 -8.51
C ALA A 340 -6.64 0.50 -8.44
N GLN A 341 -7.08 -0.77 -8.35
CA GLN A 341 -6.18 -1.93 -8.40
C GLN A 341 -5.34 -1.94 -9.68
N LEU A 342 -5.99 -1.80 -10.84
CA LEU A 342 -5.30 -1.77 -12.13
C LEU A 342 -4.32 -0.59 -12.19
N PHE A 343 -4.76 0.60 -11.81
CA PHE A 343 -3.91 1.80 -11.76
C PHE A 343 -2.65 1.57 -10.93
N TYR A 344 -2.77 1.09 -9.70
CA TYR A 344 -1.61 0.89 -8.83
C TYR A 344 -0.67 -0.22 -9.32
N TYR A 345 -1.19 -1.31 -9.89
CA TYR A 345 -0.34 -2.32 -10.53
C TYR A 345 0.42 -1.74 -11.71
N LEU A 346 -0.24 -0.96 -12.58
CA LEU A 346 0.42 -0.33 -13.71
C LEU A 346 1.41 0.76 -13.27
N LYS A 347 1.08 1.55 -12.24
CA LYS A 347 1.98 2.53 -11.63
C LYS A 347 3.24 1.84 -11.10
N SER A 348 3.11 0.70 -10.43
CA SER A 348 4.26 -0.08 -9.94
C SER A 348 5.26 -0.49 -11.04
N LEU A 349 4.81 -0.57 -12.30
CA LEU A 349 5.61 -0.90 -13.47
C LEU A 349 6.15 0.32 -14.23
N THR A 350 5.64 1.52 -13.95
CA THR A 350 5.87 2.76 -14.73
C THR A 350 6.46 3.91 -13.92
N VAL A 351 6.84 3.64 -12.67
CA VAL A 351 7.73 4.49 -11.86
C VAL A 351 9.21 4.18 -12.13
N ALA A 352 10.11 5.06 -11.69
CA ALA A 352 11.55 4.95 -12.00
C ALA A 352 12.24 3.67 -11.50
N ILE A 353 11.80 3.10 -10.38
CA ILE A 353 12.28 1.81 -9.86
C ILE A 353 11.13 0.80 -9.95
N PRO A 354 10.90 0.17 -11.12
CA PRO A 354 9.73 -0.67 -11.35
C PRO A 354 9.80 -1.99 -10.58
N PHE A 355 8.65 -2.44 -10.07
CA PHE A 355 8.52 -3.73 -9.39
C PHE A 355 8.04 -4.82 -10.34
N LYS A 356 8.98 -5.54 -10.94
CA LYS A 356 8.70 -6.51 -12.02
C LYS A 356 7.71 -7.61 -11.65
N SER A 357 7.70 -8.07 -10.39
CA SER A 357 6.77 -9.11 -9.92
C SER A 357 5.30 -8.69 -10.01
N ALA A 358 5.01 -7.38 -10.11
CA ALA A 358 3.65 -6.92 -10.38
C ALA A 358 3.08 -7.44 -11.72
N ARG A 359 3.93 -7.84 -12.68
CA ARG A 359 3.49 -8.47 -13.93
C ARG A 359 2.78 -9.80 -13.73
N ASP A 360 3.15 -10.53 -12.70
CA ASP A 360 2.51 -11.79 -12.34
C ASP A 360 1.31 -11.51 -11.42
N SER A 361 1.46 -10.64 -10.41
CA SER A 361 0.39 -10.34 -9.45
C SER A 361 -0.86 -9.72 -10.10
N ILE A 362 -0.70 -8.89 -11.14
CA ILE A 362 -1.83 -8.27 -11.86
C ILE A 362 -2.73 -9.32 -12.51
N LEU A 363 -2.25 -10.53 -12.80
CA LEU A 363 -3.07 -11.61 -13.36
C LEU A 363 -4.20 -12.03 -12.40
N THR A 364 -4.01 -11.89 -11.08
CA THR A 364 -5.06 -12.13 -10.08
C THR A 364 -6.26 -11.18 -10.20
N LEU A 365 -6.08 -10.03 -10.86
CA LEU A 365 -7.16 -9.11 -11.23
C LEU A 365 -7.77 -9.51 -12.58
N PHE A 366 -6.95 -9.89 -13.56
CA PHE A 366 -7.39 -10.17 -14.92
C PHE A 366 -8.12 -11.51 -15.07
N GLU A 367 -7.58 -12.59 -14.51
CA GLU A 367 -8.09 -13.95 -14.72
C GLU A 367 -9.56 -14.11 -14.31
N PRO A 368 -10.01 -13.65 -13.13
CA PRO A 368 -11.42 -13.79 -12.72
C PRO A 368 -12.40 -12.99 -13.60
N VAL A 369 -11.93 -11.91 -14.22
CA VAL A 369 -12.73 -11.05 -15.10
C VAL A 369 -12.80 -11.62 -16.51
N ILE A 370 -11.70 -12.19 -17.01
CA ILE A 370 -11.65 -12.88 -18.30
C ILE A 370 -12.48 -14.18 -18.27
N SER A 371 -12.39 -14.95 -17.18
CA SER A 371 -13.13 -16.22 -17.02
C SER A 371 -14.63 -16.03 -16.80
N GLY A 372 -15.09 -14.80 -16.57
CA GLY A 372 -16.48 -14.51 -16.19
C GLY A 372 -16.82 -14.90 -14.75
N SER A 373 -15.84 -15.25 -13.92
CA SER A 373 -16.04 -15.63 -12.52
C SER A 373 -16.49 -14.44 -11.64
N GLN A 374 -16.25 -13.20 -12.07
CA GLN A 374 -16.74 -12.00 -11.38
C GLN A 374 -18.00 -11.38 -12.00
N SER A 375 -19.14 -12.06 -11.82
CA SER A 375 -20.44 -11.61 -12.33
C SER A 375 -21.00 -10.34 -11.67
N LYS A 376 -20.48 -9.93 -10.50
CA LYS A 376 -20.97 -8.78 -9.72
C LYS A 376 -20.37 -7.43 -10.14
N LEU A 377 -19.40 -7.39 -11.06
CA LEU A 377 -18.78 -6.13 -11.46
C LEU A 377 -19.70 -5.29 -12.35
N PRO A 378 -19.73 -3.96 -12.18
CA PRO A 378 -20.32 -3.04 -13.15
C PRO A 378 -19.77 -3.29 -14.55
N ALA A 379 -20.64 -3.24 -15.56
CA ALA A 379 -20.31 -3.57 -16.95
C ALA A 379 -19.12 -2.74 -17.48
N ILE A 380 -19.10 -1.43 -17.21
CA ILE A 380 -18.01 -0.55 -17.62
C ILE A 380 -16.67 -0.95 -16.98
N ASN A 381 -16.65 -1.30 -15.69
CA ASN A 381 -15.44 -1.72 -15.00
C ASN A 381 -14.95 -3.05 -15.53
N ARG A 382 -15.84 -4.02 -15.74
CA ARG A 382 -15.49 -5.30 -16.38
C ARG A 382 -14.87 -5.08 -17.76
N ALA A 383 -15.52 -4.28 -18.61
CA ALA A 383 -15.05 -3.96 -19.95
C ALA A 383 -13.66 -3.28 -19.92
N PHE A 384 -13.46 -2.31 -19.02
CA PHE A 384 -12.17 -1.63 -18.84
C PHE A 384 -11.05 -2.62 -18.46
N ILE A 385 -11.30 -3.50 -17.49
CA ILE A 385 -10.33 -4.52 -17.08
C ILE A 385 -10.07 -5.53 -18.21
N GLN A 386 -11.08 -5.95 -18.96
CA GLN A 386 -10.91 -6.86 -20.09
C GLN A 386 -10.04 -6.25 -21.20
N VAL A 387 -10.25 -4.98 -21.56
CA VAL A 387 -9.42 -4.29 -22.55
C VAL A 387 -7.96 -4.29 -22.08
N HIS A 388 -7.69 -3.82 -20.86
CA HIS A 388 -6.33 -3.80 -20.32
C HIS A 388 -5.71 -5.18 -20.18
N ALA A 389 -6.49 -6.20 -19.82
CA ALA A 389 -6.00 -7.57 -19.72
C ALA A 389 -5.54 -8.14 -21.08
N VAL A 390 -6.29 -7.88 -22.16
CA VAL A 390 -5.89 -8.29 -23.52
C VAL A 390 -4.65 -7.53 -23.97
N LEU A 391 -4.63 -6.20 -23.77
CA LEU A 391 -3.48 -5.34 -24.13
C LEU A 391 -2.21 -5.73 -23.36
N PHE A 392 -2.35 -6.17 -22.11
CA PHE A 392 -1.23 -6.55 -21.25
C PHE A 392 -0.70 -7.95 -21.54
N THR A 393 -1.59 -8.93 -21.68
CA THR A 393 -1.21 -10.35 -21.81
C THR A 393 -0.99 -10.81 -23.24
N ASN A 394 -1.48 -10.03 -24.21
CA ASN A 394 -1.56 -10.39 -25.63
C ASN A 394 -2.41 -11.64 -25.92
N LYS A 395 -3.29 -12.02 -24.99
CA LYS A 395 -4.18 -13.19 -25.09
C LYS A 395 -5.64 -12.74 -25.16
N ASN A 396 -6.51 -13.68 -25.53
CA ASN A 396 -7.97 -13.49 -25.56
C ASN A 396 -8.46 -12.39 -26.53
N GLU A 397 -7.89 -12.31 -27.74
CA GLU A 397 -8.28 -11.29 -28.73
C GLU A 397 -9.77 -11.26 -29.02
N GLN A 398 -10.42 -12.42 -28.99
CA GLN A 398 -11.82 -12.60 -29.30
C GLN A 398 -12.78 -11.78 -28.41
N ILE A 399 -12.36 -11.38 -27.21
CA ILE A 399 -13.19 -10.54 -26.31
C ILE A 399 -12.93 -9.04 -26.48
N LEU A 400 -11.85 -8.64 -27.16
CA LEU A 400 -11.38 -7.26 -27.17
C LEU A 400 -12.39 -6.30 -27.79
N GLU A 401 -12.90 -6.59 -28.99
CA GLU A 401 -13.83 -5.67 -29.66
C GLU A 401 -15.13 -5.48 -28.86
N GLY A 402 -15.64 -6.56 -28.26
CA GLY A 402 -16.81 -6.50 -27.38
C GLY A 402 -16.57 -5.63 -26.15
N ALA A 403 -15.42 -5.80 -25.49
CA ALA A 403 -15.04 -4.99 -24.33
C ALA A 403 -14.79 -3.52 -24.70
N LEU A 404 -14.13 -3.25 -25.82
CA LEU A 404 -13.94 -1.89 -26.34
C LEU A 404 -15.27 -1.19 -26.58
N LYS A 405 -16.21 -1.87 -27.26
CA LYS A 405 -17.55 -1.35 -27.51
C LYS A 405 -18.32 -1.11 -26.20
N GLU A 406 -18.34 -2.09 -25.30
CA GLU A 406 -19.04 -1.98 -24.02
C GLU A 406 -18.49 -0.82 -23.17
N PHE A 407 -17.17 -0.63 -23.12
CA PHE A 407 -16.58 0.51 -22.42
C PHE A 407 -16.97 1.84 -23.06
N ARG A 408 -16.82 1.99 -24.39
CA ARG A 408 -17.14 3.22 -25.11
C ARG A 408 -18.62 3.62 -24.95
N ASP A 409 -19.53 2.66 -25.08
CA ASP A 409 -20.97 2.93 -25.02
C ASP A 409 -21.44 3.35 -23.62
N ASN A 410 -20.71 2.97 -22.56
CA ASN A 410 -21.12 3.24 -21.18
C ASN A 410 -20.34 4.39 -20.51
N LEU A 411 -19.19 4.81 -21.04
CA LEU A 411 -18.32 5.80 -20.38
C LEU A 411 -19.00 7.15 -20.15
N ASP A 412 -19.67 7.70 -21.17
CA ASP A 412 -20.36 9.00 -21.07
C ASP A 412 -21.45 8.99 -19.98
N LEU A 413 -22.23 7.90 -19.93
CA LEU A 413 -23.27 7.70 -18.93
C LEU A 413 -22.68 7.51 -17.52
N GLU A 414 -21.56 6.79 -17.40
CA GLU A 414 -20.88 6.60 -16.12
C GLU A 414 -20.39 7.93 -15.54
N ILE A 415 -19.79 8.80 -16.37
CA ILE A 415 -19.36 10.14 -15.94
C ILE A 415 -20.58 10.94 -15.44
N ALA A 416 -21.66 10.96 -16.23
CA ALA A 416 -22.88 11.68 -15.89
C ALA A 416 -23.52 11.17 -14.59
N ARG A 417 -23.53 9.86 -14.35
CA ARG A 417 -24.14 9.24 -13.17
C ARG A 417 -23.27 9.41 -11.91
N SER A 418 -21.96 9.25 -12.05
CA SER A 418 -21.03 9.28 -10.91
C SER A 418 -20.67 10.70 -10.47
N THR A 419 -20.83 11.70 -11.35
CA THR A 419 -20.59 13.12 -11.03
C THR A 419 -19.22 13.33 -10.38
N ARG A 420 -19.14 13.99 -9.22
CA ARG A 420 -17.86 14.25 -8.51
C ARG A 420 -17.13 12.96 -8.12
N LYS A 421 -17.85 11.84 -7.91
CA LYS A 421 -17.23 10.54 -7.61
C LYS A 421 -16.42 9.99 -8.78
N TRP A 422 -16.61 10.53 -10.00
CA TRP A 422 -15.81 10.15 -11.17
C TRP A 422 -14.42 10.79 -11.17
N LEU A 423 -14.16 11.83 -10.36
CA LEU A 423 -12.84 12.50 -10.35
C LEU A 423 -11.70 11.50 -10.07
N LYS A 424 -11.87 10.62 -9.09
CA LYS A 424 -10.85 9.61 -8.76
C LYS A 424 -10.65 8.58 -9.88
N PRO A 425 -11.70 7.84 -10.32
CA PRO A 425 -11.58 6.95 -11.47
C PRO A 425 -11.08 7.65 -12.74
N GLY A 426 -11.38 8.93 -12.93
CA GLY A 426 -10.98 9.72 -14.09
C GLY A 426 -9.45 9.76 -14.27
N TYR A 427 -8.71 10.18 -13.24
CA TYR A 427 -7.25 10.20 -13.35
C TYR A 427 -6.65 8.78 -13.37
N GLU A 428 -7.26 7.81 -12.67
CA GLU A 428 -6.80 6.42 -12.66
C GLU A 428 -6.94 5.76 -14.04
N ILE A 429 -8.05 6.03 -14.76
CA ILE A 429 -8.27 5.59 -16.14
C ILE A 429 -7.26 6.26 -17.07
N ALA A 430 -7.07 7.59 -16.97
CA ALA A 430 -6.12 8.33 -17.80
C ALA A 430 -4.69 7.79 -17.66
N LEU A 431 -4.26 7.52 -16.43
CA LEU A 431 -2.91 7.00 -16.14
C LEU A 431 -2.76 5.52 -16.51
N SER A 432 -3.81 4.71 -16.36
CA SER A 432 -3.81 3.31 -16.82
C SER A 432 -3.69 3.23 -18.35
N ASN A 433 -4.46 4.05 -19.07
CA ASN A 433 -4.38 4.16 -20.54
C ASN A 433 -2.99 4.63 -20.98
N THR A 434 -2.42 5.61 -20.28
CA THR A 434 -1.05 6.09 -20.51
C THR A 434 -0.02 4.98 -20.28
N ALA A 435 -0.16 4.19 -19.22
CA ALA A 435 0.72 3.05 -18.96
C ALA A 435 0.64 2.00 -20.08
N ALA A 436 -0.54 1.73 -20.64
CA ALA A 436 -0.70 0.84 -21.78
C ALA A 436 0.00 1.36 -23.05
N VAL A 437 -0.11 2.66 -23.33
CA VAL A 437 0.63 3.34 -24.43
C VAL A 437 2.15 3.25 -24.23
N LEU A 438 2.62 3.30 -22.99
CA LEU A 438 4.03 3.08 -22.61
C LEU A 438 4.42 1.59 -22.61
N GLY A 439 3.58 0.69 -23.13
CA GLY A 439 3.84 -0.75 -23.17
C GLY A 439 3.98 -1.36 -21.77
N HIS A 440 3.25 -0.80 -20.81
CA HIS A 440 3.25 -1.21 -19.40
C HIS A 440 4.67 -1.16 -18.78
N GLY A 441 5.43 -0.10 -19.10
CA GLY A 441 6.79 0.09 -18.58
C GLY A 441 7.85 -0.80 -19.24
N SER A 442 7.57 -1.34 -20.42
CA SER A 442 8.56 -2.14 -21.16
C SER A 442 9.72 -1.26 -21.66
N ALA A 443 10.96 -1.63 -21.32
CA ALA A 443 12.16 -0.95 -21.82
C ALA A 443 12.31 -1.01 -23.36
N ASN A 444 11.57 -1.91 -24.02
CA ASN A 444 11.56 -2.02 -25.48
C ASN A 444 10.56 -1.05 -26.14
N ASN A 445 9.66 -0.42 -25.38
CA ASN A 445 8.71 0.55 -25.91
C ASN A 445 9.44 1.82 -26.36
N ALA A 446 9.07 2.34 -27.55
CA ALA A 446 9.74 3.50 -28.15
C ALA A 446 9.62 4.77 -27.30
N LEU A 447 8.48 5.01 -26.63
CA LEU A 447 8.33 6.16 -25.73
C LEU A 447 9.16 5.98 -24.47
N MET A 448 9.20 4.77 -23.89
CA MET A 448 10.04 4.50 -22.71
C MET A 448 11.52 4.75 -23.02
N LYS A 449 12.00 4.35 -24.21
CA LYS A 449 13.35 4.68 -24.67
C LYS A 449 13.57 6.18 -24.85
N ALA A 450 12.60 6.89 -25.45
CA ALA A 450 12.69 8.33 -25.64
C ALA A 450 12.71 9.11 -24.31
N ILE A 451 11.91 8.68 -23.33
CA ILE A 451 11.88 9.23 -21.97
C ILE A 451 13.21 8.96 -21.24
N ALA A 452 13.74 7.74 -21.33
CA ALA A 452 15.03 7.42 -20.73
C ALA A 452 16.17 8.25 -21.36
N ALA A 453 16.16 8.40 -22.69
CA ALA A 453 17.17 9.17 -23.41
C ALA A 453 17.12 10.67 -23.13
N SER A 454 15.98 11.22 -22.70
CA SER A 454 15.87 12.64 -22.33
C SER A 454 16.38 12.94 -20.91
N ARG A 455 16.73 11.91 -20.12
CA ARG A 455 17.22 12.03 -18.74
C ARG A 455 18.76 11.92 -18.70
N PRO A 456 19.49 13.01 -18.41
CA PRO A 456 20.95 13.01 -18.42
C PRO A 456 21.57 12.09 -17.36
N GLU A 457 20.88 11.89 -16.22
CA GLU A 457 21.39 11.16 -15.06
C GLU A 457 21.40 9.62 -15.24
N ASP A 458 20.61 9.08 -16.17
CA ASP A 458 20.54 7.64 -16.48
C ASP A 458 21.62 7.18 -17.49
N SER A 459 22.43 8.11 -18.02
CA SER A 459 23.48 7.82 -19.02
C SER A 459 24.75 7.14 -18.46
N GLY A 460 24.76 6.81 -17.16
CA GLY A 460 25.90 6.22 -16.45
C GLY A 460 26.06 4.70 -16.55
N ALA A 461 25.22 3.99 -17.30
CA ALA A 461 25.35 2.56 -17.54
C ALA A 461 25.49 2.28 -19.05
N ASP A 462 26.73 1.99 -19.45
CA ASP A 462 27.15 1.25 -20.64
C ASP A 462 26.09 1.09 -21.75
N SER A 463 25.89 2.15 -22.53
CA SER A 463 25.21 2.08 -23.82
C SER A 463 25.97 2.89 -24.85
N THR A 464 27.01 2.29 -25.40
CA THR A 464 27.40 2.59 -26.78
C THR A 464 26.20 2.23 -27.67
N MET A 465 25.35 3.20 -28.00
CA MET A 465 24.45 3.08 -29.15
C MET A 465 24.99 3.95 -30.28
N GLU A 466 25.69 3.27 -31.19
CA GLU A 466 25.69 3.62 -32.59
C GLU A 466 24.23 3.74 -33.07
N GLY A 467 23.89 4.89 -33.65
CA GLY A 467 22.73 5.03 -34.52
C GLY A 467 21.35 4.86 -33.88
N ALA A 468 20.88 5.87 -33.14
CA ALA A 468 19.46 6.21 -33.17
C ALA A 468 19.14 6.84 -34.54
N ALA A 469 19.37 6.07 -35.60
CA ALA A 469 18.86 6.37 -36.91
C ALA A 469 17.36 6.07 -36.91
N ASP A 470 16.69 6.88 -37.71
CA ASP A 470 15.27 7.03 -37.97
C ASP A 470 14.62 5.77 -38.57
N ASP A 471 14.78 4.61 -37.93
CA ASP A 471 14.00 3.45 -38.29
C ASP A 471 12.58 3.65 -37.75
N GLU A 472 11.65 3.91 -38.67
CA GLU A 472 10.20 3.78 -38.53
C GLU A 472 9.85 2.36 -38.05
N ILE A 473 10.16 2.03 -36.79
CA ILE A 473 9.58 0.86 -36.15
C ILE A 473 8.14 1.26 -35.88
N GLU A 474 7.28 0.81 -36.79
CA GLU A 474 5.84 0.79 -36.65
C GLU A 474 5.51 0.30 -35.22
N TRP A 475 4.61 1.01 -34.54
CA TRP A 475 4.21 0.61 -33.20
C TRP A 475 3.79 -0.85 -33.21
N PRO A 476 4.21 -1.68 -32.23
CA PRO A 476 3.65 -3.02 -32.10
C PRO A 476 2.12 -2.94 -32.05
N LEU A 477 1.42 -3.88 -32.68
CA LEU A 477 -0.05 -3.90 -32.80
C LEU A 477 -0.76 -3.54 -31.48
N ARG A 478 -0.27 -4.10 -30.38
CA ARG A 478 -0.83 -3.89 -29.03
C ARG A 478 -0.72 -2.45 -28.55
N VAL A 479 0.37 -1.79 -28.91
CA VAL A 479 0.54 -0.39 -28.59
C VAL A 479 -0.29 0.49 -29.52
N GLN A 480 -0.45 0.12 -30.80
CA GLN A 480 -1.42 0.79 -31.69
C GLN A 480 -2.84 0.71 -31.12
N GLN A 481 -3.27 -0.48 -30.67
CA GLN A 481 -4.57 -0.69 -30.02
C GLN A 481 -4.69 0.12 -28.72
N ALA A 482 -3.64 0.19 -27.90
CA ALA A 482 -3.62 1.00 -26.68
C ALA A 482 -3.73 2.51 -26.99
N VAL A 483 -3.02 3.00 -28.01
CA VAL A 483 -3.11 4.39 -28.48
C VAL A 483 -4.52 4.70 -28.98
N LYS A 484 -5.11 3.80 -29.76
CA LYS A 484 -6.49 3.95 -30.24
C LYS A 484 -7.51 3.94 -29.11
N PHE A 485 -7.35 3.04 -28.13
CA PHE A 485 -8.21 2.98 -26.95
C PHE A 485 -8.11 4.26 -26.10
N SER A 486 -6.88 4.76 -25.90
CA SER A 486 -6.66 6.05 -25.23
C SER A 486 -7.30 7.20 -26.00
N GLN A 487 -7.16 7.25 -27.33
CA GLN A 487 -7.77 8.26 -28.17
C GLN A 487 -9.30 8.24 -28.10
N ASP A 488 -9.92 7.07 -28.16
CA ASP A 488 -11.38 6.93 -28.04
C ASP A 488 -11.88 7.41 -26.67
N THR A 489 -11.14 7.07 -25.61
CA THR A 489 -11.41 7.56 -24.25
C THR A 489 -11.27 9.08 -24.17
N ASP A 490 -10.18 9.64 -24.69
CA ASP A 490 -9.92 11.08 -24.73
C ASP A 490 -11.07 11.82 -25.43
N LYS A 491 -11.56 11.29 -26.57
CA LYS A 491 -12.67 11.88 -27.32
C LYS A 491 -13.97 11.91 -26.51
N ILE A 492 -14.35 10.80 -25.87
CA ILE A 492 -15.59 10.73 -25.08
C ILE A 492 -15.52 11.70 -23.90
N VAL A 493 -14.40 11.73 -23.17
CA VAL A 493 -14.25 12.57 -21.98
C VAL A 493 -14.21 14.05 -22.38
N MET A 494 -13.38 14.44 -23.34
CA MET A 494 -13.20 15.85 -23.73
C MET A 494 -14.43 16.43 -24.43
N ALA A 495 -15.29 15.59 -25.02
CA ALA A 495 -16.55 16.02 -25.62
C ALA A 495 -17.55 16.59 -24.62
N ARG A 496 -17.39 16.36 -23.31
CA ARG A 496 -18.27 16.87 -22.25
C ARG A 496 -17.91 18.32 -21.88
N LEU A 497 -18.25 19.25 -22.76
CA LEU A 497 -17.87 20.67 -22.63
C LEU A 497 -18.43 21.30 -21.36
N GLY A 498 -17.56 21.85 -20.52
CA GLY A 498 -17.89 22.56 -19.28
C GLY A 498 -18.25 21.64 -18.10
N ASP A 499 -18.08 20.32 -18.23
CA ASP A 499 -18.34 19.39 -17.13
C ASP A 499 -17.15 19.37 -16.15
N PRO A 500 -17.28 19.86 -14.90
CA PRO A 500 -16.16 19.87 -13.95
C PRO A 500 -15.69 18.46 -13.55
N ASN A 501 -16.52 17.44 -13.75
CA ASN A 501 -16.19 16.07 -13.38
C ASN A 501 -15.06 15.50 -14.25
N ILE A 502 -14.83 16.05 -15.45
CA ILE A 502 -13.76 15.57 -16.34
C ILE A 502 -12.37 16.12 -16.00
N LEU A 503 -12.28 17.10 -15.08
CA LEU A 503 -11.06 17.89 -14.89
C LEU A 503 -9.87 17.07 -14.37
N SER A 504 -10.08 16.06 -13.53
CA SER A 504 -8.99 15.21 -13.03
C SER A 504 -8.39 14.31 -14.13
N TYR A 505 -9.24 13.75 -15.01
CA TYR A 505 -8.81 13.02 -16.20
C TYR A 505 -8.03 13.94 -17.11
N LEU A 506 -8.60 15.13 -17.40
CA LEU A 506 -7.99 16.11 -18.29
C LEU A 506 -6.63 16.57 -17.77
N HIS A 507 -6.52 16.82 -16.47
CA HIS A 507 -5.28 17.18 -15.80
C HIS A 507 -4.22 16.08 -15.98
N ALA A 508 -4.50 14.84 -15.58
CA ALA A 508 -3.55 13.73 -15.72
C ALA A 508 -3.12 13.51 -17.19
N ARG A 509 -4.05 13.63 -18.13
CA ARG A 509 -3.79 13.46 -19.56
C ARG A 509 -2.95 14.61 -20.13
N LEU A 510 -3.28 15.85 -19.82
CA LEU A 510 -2.52 17.03 -20.24
C LEU A 510 -1.12 17.04 -19.65
N PHE A 511 -0.95 16.57 -18.42
CA PHE A 511 0.36 16.49 -17.79
C PHE A 511 1.29 15.52 -18.55
N PHE A 512 0.76 14.37 -18.97
CA PHE A 512 1.50 13.44 -19.85
C PHE A 512 1.85 14.10 -21.18
N MET A 513 0.90 14.75 -21.84
CA MET A 513 1.14 15.43 -23.12
C MET A 513 2.14 16.57 -22.99
N TYR A 514 2.11 17.31 -21.89
CA TYR A 514 3.08 18.35 -21.57
C TYR A 514 4.48 17.78 -21.40
N ALA A 515 4.64 16.69 -20.65
CA ALA A 515 5.93 16.00 -20.52
C ALA A 515 6.45 15.53 -21.90
N MET A 516 5.59 14.90 -22.71
CA MET A 516 5.97 14.44 -24.06
C MET A 516 6.27 15.60 -25.01
N SER A 517 5.66 16.77 -24.83
CA SER A 517 5.90 17.96 -25.67
C SER A 517 7.34 18.46 -25.67
N SER A 518 8.13 18.05 -24.67
CA SER A 518 9.56 18.39 -24.58
C SER A 518 10.47 17.30 -25.17
N ILE A 519 9.92 16.23 -25.73
CA ILE A 519 10.62 15.10 -26.31
C ILE A 519 10.11 14.86 -27.74
N ASP A 520 10.78 15.45 -28.74
CA ASP A 520 10.31 15.47 -30.14
C ASP A 520 9.97 14.09 -30.70
N VAL A 521 10.83 13.09 -30.45
CA VAL A 521 10.63 11.71 -30.92
C VAL A 521 9.39 11.08 -30.30
N ALA A 522 9.13 11.36 -29.02
CA ALA A 522 7.94 10.85 -28.34
C ALA A 522 6.68 11.52 -28.88
N MET A 523 6.74 12.84 -29.02
CA MET A 523 5.58 13.63 -29.44
C MET A 523 5.20 13.39 -30.89
N GLY A 524 6.17 13.20 -31.79
CA GLY A 524 5.92 12.82 -33.19
C GLY A 524 5.11 11.53 -33.34
N ARG A 525 5.17 10.63 -32.35
CA ARG A 525 4.39 9.38 -32.35
C ARG A 525 2.99 9.50 -31.75
N LEU A 526 2.73 10.55 -30.97
CA LEU A 526 1.48 10.74 -30.23
C LEU A 526 0.58 11.80 -30.86
N GLU A 527 1.17 12.79 -31.53
CA GLU A 527 0.48 14.02 -31.93
C GLU A 527 -0.70 13.81 -32.89
N LEU A 528 -0.66 12.77 -33.74
CA LEU A 528 -1.75 12.49 -34.69
C LEU A 528 -2.93 11.76 -34.05
N ALA A 529 -2.68 11.02 -32.97
CA ALA A 529 -3.73 10.30 -32.26
C ALA A 529 -4.47 11.19 -31.26
N PHE A 530 -3.82 12.23 -30.73
CA PHE A 530 -4.40 13.08 -29.70
C PHE A 530 -5.42 14.09 -30.27
N PRO A 531 -6.63 14.24 -29.69
CA PRO A 531 -7.71 15.04 -30.28
C PRO A 531 -7.58 16.54 -29.99
N TRP A 532 -6.58 17.20 -30.59
CA TRP A 532 -6.25 18.62 -30.33
C TRP A 532 -7.41 19.59 -30.55
N HIS A 533 -8.20 19.43 -31.62
CA HIS A 533 -9.35 20.32 -31.87
C HIS A 533 -10.38 20.23 -30.73
N LEU A 534 -10.73 19.00 -30.33
CA LEU A 534 -11.69 18.78 -29.25
C LEU A 534 -11.14 19.25 -27.90
N LEU A 535 -9.84 19.07 -27.65
CA LEU A 535 -9.18 19.65 -26.48
C LEU A 535 -9.37 21.16 -26.44
N CYS A 536 -9.13 21.88 -27.54
CA CYS A 536 -9.33 23.33 -27.59
C CYS A 536 -10.77 23.75 -27.25
N LEU A 537 -11.77 23.04 -27.79
CA LEU A 537 -13.17 23.28 -27.45
C LEU A 537 -13.44 23.04 -25.95
N SER A 538 -12.93 21.93 -25.41
CA SER A 538 -13.05 21.57 -24.00
C SER A 538 -12.42 22.62 -23.09
N LEU A 539 -11.16 23.02 -23.34
CA LEU A 539 -10.47 24.07 -22.59
C LEU A 539 -11.22 25.40 -22.64
N ASN A 540 -11.66 25.81 -23.83
CA ASN A 540 -12.41 27.06 -24.01
C ASN A 540 -13.73 27.07 -23.23
N SER A 541 -14.34 25.91 -22.98
CA SER A 541 -15.56 25.81 -22.17
C SER A 541 -15.33 26.01 -20.67
N PHE A 542 -14.09 25.90 -20.19
CA PHE A 542 -13.70 26.10 -18.80
C PHE A 542 -13.19 27.53 -18.49
N ILE A 543 -12.94 28.35 -19.52
CA ILE A 543 -12.46 29.73 -19.36
C ILE A 543 -13.50 30.71 -18.80
N PRO A 544 -14.80 30.63 -19.17
CA PRO A 544 -15.81 31.54 -18.63
C PRO A 544 -15.81 31.56 -17.10
N ASP A 545 -16.06 32.73 -16.52
CA ASP A 545 -16.19 32.92 -15.07
C ASP A 545 -14.92 32.51 -14.27
N PHE A 546 -13.74 32.62 -14.88
CA PHE A 546 -12.45 32.48 -14.19
C PHE A 546 -11.95 33.87 -13.75
N GLU A 547 -11.90 34.10 -12.44
CA GLU A 547 -11.64 35.43 -11.86
C GLU A 547 -10.21 35.95 -12.10
N HIS A 548 -9.23 35.05 -12.15
CA HIS A 548 -7.79 35.38 -12.19
C HIS A 548 -7.02 34.75 -13.36
N PRO A 549 -7.31 35.11 -14.63
CA PRO A 549 -6.66 34.46 -15.79
C PRO A 549 -5.13 34.54 -15.82
N GLU A 550 -4.55 35.56 -15.19
CA GLU A 550 -3.12 35.73 -15.02
C GLU A 550 -2.43 34.55 -14.33
N THR A 551 -3.16 33.77 -13.52
CA THR A 551 -2.58 32.66 -12.77
C THR A 551 -2.30 31.46 -13.65
N TYR A 552 -3.23 31.09 -14.55
CA TYR A 552 -3.00 30.02 -15.53
C TYR A 552 -2.16 30.48 -16.73
N GLU A 553 -2.13 31.79 -17.03
CA GLU A 553 -1.21 32.36 -18.04
C GLU A 553 0.25 32.44 -17.56
N SER A 554 0.48 32.29 -16.25
CA SER A 554 1.80 32.37 -15.62
C SER A 554 2.78 31.31 -16.16
N ALA A 555 4.06 31.69 -16.19
CA ALA A 555 5.15 30.75 -16.47
C ALA A 555 5.45 29.80 -15.30
N GLU A 556 5.15 30.25 -14.08
CA GLU A 556 5.34 29.45 -12.88
C GLU A 556 4.21 28.44 -12.70
N PHE A 557 4.53 27.31 -12.08
CA PHE A 557 3.54 26.32 -11.67
C PHE A 557 2.53 26.93 -10.67
N PRO A 558 1.21 26.74 -10.86
CA PRO A 558 0.20 27.26 -9.94
C PRO A 558 0.42 26.77 -8.51
N LYS A 559 0.56 27.72 -7.57
CA LYS A 559 0.85 27.48 -6.14
C LYS A 559 -0.40 27.25 -5.31
N THR A 560 -1.57 27.42 -5.91
CA THR A 560 -2.89 27.18 -5.34
C THR A 560 -3.45 25.87 -5.91
N PRO A 561 -4.00 24.96 -5.08
CA PRO A 561 -4.06 25.05 -3.63
C PRO A 561 -2.64 24.86 -3.06
N THR A 562 -2.44 25.28 -1.80
CA THR A 562 -1.17 25.01 -1.09
C THR A 562 -0.92 23.51 -0.95
N LYS A 563 -2.00 22.72 -0.88
CA LYS A 563 -1.95 21.26 -0.93
C LYS A 563 -2.03 20.73 -2.38
N PRO A 564 -1.27 19.69 -2.74
CA PRO A 564 -1.42 18.94 -3.98
C PRO A 564 -2.83 18.40 -4.16
N LEU A 565 -3.26 18.30 -5.42
CA LEU A 565 -4.47 17.62 -5.81
C LEU A 565 -4.31 16.10 -5.64
N PRO A 566 -5.39 15.32 -5.44
CA PRO A 566 -5.32 13.86 -5.41
C PRO A 566 -4.58 13.25 -6.61
N GLU A 567 -4.80 13.79 -7.81
CA GLU A 567 -4.10 13.34 -9.01
C GLU A 567 -2.63 13.79 -9.10
N ASP A 568 -2.19 14.82 -8.37
CA ASP A 568 -0.76 15.16 -8.26
C ASP A 568 0.00 14.03 -7.55
N TRP A 569 -0.59 13.48 -6.49
CA TRP A 569 -0.07 12.31 -5.80
C TRP A 569 -0.05 11.08 -6.71
N ALA A 570 -1.10 10.91 -7.53
CA ALA A 570 -1.16 9.84 -8.52
C ALA A 570 -0.06 9.97 -9.59
N LEU A 571 0.26 11.19 -10.03
CA LEU A 571 1.30 11.51 -11.01
C LEU A 571 2.72 11.38 -10.46
N ARG A 572 2.92 11.68 -9.18
CA ARG A 572 4.25 11.71 -8.54
C ARG A 572 4.97 10.36 -8.68
N GLY A 573 6.24 10.42 -9.12
CA GLY A 573 7.15 9.28 -9.20
C GLY A 573 7.11 8.48 -10.50
N LEU A 574 6.13 8.76 -11.39
CA LEU A 574 6.12 8.21 -12.75
C LEU A 574 7.38 8.66 -13.50
N VAL A 575 7.90 7.80 -14.39
CA VAL A 575 9.18 8.05 -15.09
C VAL A 575 9.23 9.35 -15.90
N TRP A 576 8.08 9.94 -16.20
CA TRP A 576 7.92 11.16 -16.99
C TRP A 576 7.49 12.38 -16.16
N THR A 577 7.47 12.28 -14.82
CA THR A 577 7.05 13.39 -13.92
C THR A 577 8.15 13.91 -12.98
N GLU A 578 9.39 13.41 -13.10
CA GLU A 578 10.47 13.68 -12.14
C GLU A 578 10.77 15.17 -11.88
N HIS A 579 10.69 16.01 -12.92
CA HIS A 579 10.96 17.45 -12.82
C HIS A 579 9.70 18.31 -13.00
N ALA A 580 8.53 17.70 -12.93
CA ALA A 580 7.31 18.36 -13.33
C ALA A 580 6.60 19.10 -12.19
N PHE A 581 7.00 18.84 -10.94
CA PHE A 581 6.48 19.51 -9.75
C PHE A 581 7.57 20.33 -9.04
N PRO A 582 7.23 21.49 -8.45
CA PRO A 582 8.14 22.22 -7.58
C PRO A 582 8.61 21.37 -6.38
N ALA A 583 9.85 21.57 -5.91
CA ALA A 583 10.45 20.78 -4.83
C ALA A 583 9.67 20.78 -3.51
N GLU A 584 8.95 21.87 -3.23
CA GLU A 584 8.14 22.05 -2.02
C GLU A 584 6.69 21.61 -2.19
N HIS A 585 6.25 21.21 -3.40
CA HIS A 585 4.82 20.93 -3.70
C HIS A 585 4.23 19.87 -2.78
N PHE A 586 4.98 18.80 -2.50
CA PHE A 586 4.52 17.68 -1.67
C PHE A 586 4.95 17.78 -0.20
N LYS A 587 5.48 18.92 0.25
CA LYS A 587 5.86 19.12 1.65
C LYS A 587 4.69 19.71 2.44
N ILE A 588 3.77 18.86 2.85
CA ILE A 588 2.59 19.22 3.64
C ILE A 588 2.85 18.93 5.13
N ASP A 589 2.20 19.68 6.02
CA ASP A 589 2.23 19.41 7.46
C ASP A 589 1.56 18.06 7.79
N LYS A 590 2.05 17.38 8.83
CA LYS A 590 1.64 16.03 9.22
C LYS A 590 0.18 15.93 9.64
N SER A 591 -0.47 17.03 10.02
CA SER A 591 -1.89 17.09 10.40
C SER A 591 -2.85 17.03 9.21
N GLU A 592 -2.36 17.17 7.98
CA GLU A 592 -3.17 17.23 6.75
C GLU A 592 -3.08 15.93 5.90
N ASP A 593 -2.31 14.92 6.34
CA ASP A 593 -2.10 13.66 5.59
C ASP A 593 -3.40 12.84 5.45
N ASP A 594 -4.30 12.96 6.44
CA ASP A 594 -5.63 12.32 6.45
C ASP A 594 -6.63 12.95 5.45
N GLU A 595 -6.28 14.08 4.82
CA GLU A 595 -7.16 14.82 3.89
C GLU A 595 -6.82 14.62 2.40
N ARG A 596 -5.90 13.71 2.04
CA ARG A 596 -5.45 13.52 0.66
C ARG A 596 -6.58 13.29 -0.34
N ASP A 597 -7.54 12.46 0.04
CA ASP A 597 -8.69 12.09 -0.80
C ASP A 597 -9.93 12.97 -0.51
N PHE A 598 -9.78 14.00 0.33
CA PHE A 598 -10.89 14.87 0.73
C PHE A 598 -11.17 15.94 -0.34
N GLU A 599 -12.28 15.77 -1.04
CA GLU A 599 -12.74 16.67 -2.11
C GLU A 599 -13.49 17.90 -1.54
N THR A 600 -12.85 19.07 -1.54
CA THR A 600 -13.52 20.35 -1.26
C THR A 600 -14.07 20.99 -2.53
N PRO A 601 -15.13 21.82 -2.45
CA PRO A 601 -15.64 22.55 -3.62
C PRO A 601 -14.57 23.39 -4.33
N SER A 602 -13.65 24.00 -3.57
CA SER A 602 -12.56 24.82 -4.11
C SER A 602 -11.56 24.03 -4.96
N LEU A 603 -11.39 22.71 -4.77
CA LEU A 603 -10.47 21.93 -5.62
C LEU A 603 -10.92 21.90 -7.08
N GLY A 604 -12.21 22.09 -7.38
CA GLY A 604 -12.71 22.20 -8.75
C GLY A 604 -12.06 23.35 -9.53
N ASP A 605 -11.99 24.54 -8.92
CA ASP A 605 -11.38 25.72 -9.56
C ASP A 605 -9.87 25.56 -9.73
N HIS A 606 -9.21 24.94 -8.77
CA HIS A 606 -7.78 24.65 -8.88
C HIS A 606 -7.45 23.63 -9.97
N ARG A 607 -8.30 22.62 -10.17
CA ARG A 607 -8.14 21.69 -11.31
C ARG A 607 -8.35 22.38 -12.64
N ARG A 608 -9.35 23.26 -12.70
CA ARG A 608 -9.64 24.12 -13.86
C ARG A 608 -8.42 24.99 -14.19
N GLU A 609 -7.86 25.67 -13.20
CA GLU A 609 -6.62 26.44 -13.32
C GLU A 609 -5.46 25.60 -13.86
N ARG A 610 -5.23 24.43 -13.25
CA ARG A 610 -4.13 23.53 -13.61
C ARG A 610 -4.22 23.03 -15.05
N GLY A 611 -5.43 22.66 -15.49
CA GLY A 611 -5.68 22.23 -16.86
C GLY A 611 -5.41 23.33 -17.88
N LEU A 612 -5.89 24.55 -17.61
CA LEU A 612 -5.63 25.73 -18.45
C LEU A 612 -4.14 26.08 -18.48
N TRP A 613 -3.46 26.02 -17.33
CA TRP A 613 -2.03 26.29 -17.23
C TRP A 613 -1.20 25.32 -18.08
N LEU A 614 -1.45 24.01 -17.94
CA LEU A 614 -0.79 22.99 -18.77
C LEU A 614 -1.01 23.24 -20.26
N ALA A 615 -2.23 23.60 -20.65
CA ALA A 615 -2.55 23.92 -22.03
C ALA A 615 -1.78 25.16 -22.54
N CYS A 616 -1.65 26.21 -21.72
CA CYS A 616 -0.81 27.36 -22.05
C CYS A 616 0.66 26.95 -22.23
N ARG A 617 1.23 26.12 -21.32
CA ARG A 617 2.60 25.62 -21.46
C ARG A 617 2.81 24.79 -22.74
N ILE A 618 1.82 24.00 -23.15
CA ILE A 618 1.84 23.26 -24.42
C ILE A 618 1.74 24.22 -25.62
N ALA A 619 0.86 25.22 -25.56
CA ALA A 619 0.65 26.21 -26.63
C ALA A 619 1.91 27.06 -26.91
N GLU A 620 2.75 27.31 -25.90
CA GLU A 620 4.03 28.02 -26.06
C GLU A 620 5.01 27.32 -27.01
N LYS A 621 4.84 26.01 -27.25
CA LYS A 621 5.64 25.29 -28.24
C LYS A 621 5.25 25.62 -29.70
N ASP A 622 4.10 26.26 -29.92
CA ASP A 622 3.56 26.69 -31.22
C ASP A 622 3.51 25.57 -32.30
N ARG A 623 3.16 24.35 -31.88
CA ARG A 623 3.17 23.15 -32.75
C ARG A 623 1.82 22.47 -32.93
N TRP A 624 0.99 22.42 -31.89
CA TRP A 624 -0.28 21.68 -31.92
C TRP A 624 -1.51 22.55 -31.68
N ILE A 625 -1.42 23.45 -30.70
CA ILE A 625 -2.46 24.42 -30.33
C ILE A 625 -1.83 25.79 -30.15
N LYS A 626 -2.64 26.84 -30.33
CA LYS A 626 -2.31 28.24 -30.07
C LYS A 626 -3.18 28.75 -28.94
N TYR A 627 -2.64 29.66 -28.15
CA TYR A 627 -3.38 30.42 -27.15
C TYR A 627 -3.28 31.91 -27.48
N ASP A 628 -4.41 32.54 -27.78
CA ASP A 628 -4.47 33.98 -28.01
C ASP A 628 -4.73 34.70 -26.68
N LYS A 629 -3.71 35.41 -26.18
CA LYS A 629 -3.80 36.17 -24.93
C LYS A 629 -4.83 37.31 -24.98
N THR A 630 -5.19 37.81 -26.17
CA THR A 630 -6.15 38.91 -26.33
C THR A 630 -7.57 38.40 -26.17
N THR A 631 -7.90 37.31 -26.86
CA THR A 631 -9.26 36.72 -26.82
C THR A 631 -9.42 35.68 -25.71
N ARG A 632 -8.30 35.27 -25.09
CA ARG A 632 -8.20 34.17 -24.12
C ARG A 632 -8.87 32.91 -24.65
N ARG A 633 -8.46 32.50 -25.86
CA ARG A 633 -9.01 31.31 -26.52
C ARG A 633 -7.88 30.44 -27.04
N PHE A 634 -8.11 29.14 -26.94
CA PHE A 634 -7.31 28.11 -27.58
C PHE A 634 -7.86 27.81 -28.97
N SER A 635 -6.98 27.60 -29.94
CA SER A 635 -7.31 27.08 -31.26
C SER A 635 -6.28 26.02 -31.68
N PRO A 636 -6.68 24.94 -32.38
CA PRO A 636 -5.72 24.03 -32.98
C PRO A 636 -4.95 24.72 -34.11
N LEU A 637 -3.74 24.23 -34.42
CA LEU A 637 -3.09 24.60 -35.69
C LEU A 637 -3.81 23.93 -36.87
N PRO A 638 -3.72 24.48 -38.10
CA PRO A 638 -4.47 24.00 -39.27
C PRO A 638 -4.34 22.50 -39.56
N LYS A 639 -3.17 21.90 -39.27
CA LYS A 639 -2.93 20.45 -39.41
C LYS A 639 -3.84 19.60 -38.51
N TYR A 640 -4.28 20.14 -37.38
CA TYR A 640 -5.06 19.44 -36.37
C TYR A 640 -6.49 19.99 -36.25
N GLU A 641 -6.93 20.80 -37.20
CA GLU A 641 -8.33 21.18 -37.31
C GLU A 641 -9.17 19.99 -37.78
N ASP A 642 -10.26 19.70 -37.06
CA ASP A 642 -11.23 18.67 -37.40
C ASP A 642 -12.62 19.33 -37.46
N PRO A 643 -13.18 19.56 -38.66
CA PRO A 643 -14.48 20.21 -38.82
C PRO A 643 -15.65 19.31 -38.40
N ASP A 644 -15.44 18.00 -38.28
CA ASP A 644 -16.48 17.01 -37.96
C ASP A 644 -16.46 16.60 -36.48
N VAL A 645 -15.92 17.47 -35.61
CA VAL A 645 -15.74 17.16 -34.19
C VAL A 645 -17.10 17.02 -33.47
N ASP A 646 -17.37 15.83 -32.93
CA ASP A 646 -18.55 15.58 -32.08
C ASP A 646 -18.29 16.17 -30.69
N ALA A 647 -18.81 17.37 -30.42
CA ALA A 647 -18.75 18.01 -29.12
C ALA A 647 -20.15 18.11 -28.52
N ARG A 648 -20.29 17.74 -27.25
CA ARG A 648 -21.58 17.71 -26.54
C ARG A 648 -21.60 18.77 -25.44
N PRO A 649 -22.49 19.77 -25.51
CA PRO A 649 -22.64 20.70 -24.40
C PRO A 649 -23.12 19.95 -23.15
N SER A 650 -22.58 20.31 -21.97
CA SER A 650 -22.96 19.69 -20.71
C SER A 650 -24.49 19.73 -20.49
N PRO A 651 -25.14 18.61 -20.10
CA PRO A 651 -26.56 18.59 -19.74
C PRO A 651 -26.87 19.34 -18.43
N ALA A 652 -25.87 19.87 -17.72
CA ALA A 652 -25.99 20.36 -16.35
C ALA A 652 -26.56 21.79 -16.17
N LYS A 653 -27.09 22.46 -17.22
CA LYS A 653 -27.71 23.78 -17.07
C LYS A 653 -29.22 23.76 -16.71
N THR A 654 -29.81 22.61 -16.41
CA THR A 654 -31.26 22.49 -16.13
C THR A 654 -31.62 21.78 -14.82
N ALA A 655 -30.76 21.77 -13.81
CA ALA A 655 -31.17 21.41 -12.44
C ALA A 655 -31.39 22.69 -11.62
N PRO A 656 -32.57 22.91 -11.01
CA PRO A 656 -32.75 23.98 -10.04
C PRO A 656 -31.86 23.70 -8.82
N GLU A 657 -31.26 24.76 -8.28
CA GLU A 657 -30.60 24.75 -6.97
C GLU A 657 -31.67 24.55 -5.88
N ASP A 658 -31.91 23.30 -5.48
CA ASP A 658 -32.59 23.00 -4.21
C ASP A 658 -31.57 22.41 -3.25
N ASP A 659 -31.02 23.31 -2.43
CA ASP A 659 -30.20 23.01 -1.26
C ASP A 659 -31.16 22.66 -0.11
N GLU A 660 -31.55 21.39 0.00
CA GLU A 660 -32.15 20.85 1.23
C GLU A 660 -31.23 19.76 1.82
N MET A 661 -30.55 20.15 2.90
CA MET A 661 -29.95 19.22 3.85
C MET A 661 -31.05 18.29 4.41
N LEU A 662 -30.96 17.00 4.09
CA LEU A 662 -31.70 15.95 4.80
C LEU A 662 -30.72 15.05 5.58
N PRO A 663 -31.06 14.68 6.84
CA PRO A 663 -30.14 14.04 7.77
C PRO A 663 -29.97 12.54 7.52
N ASP A 664 -28.85 12.01 8.00
CA ASP A 664 -28.40 10.62 7.92
C ASP A 664 -29.47 9.59 8.32
N ALA A 665 -29.63 8.57 7.49
CA ALA A 665 -30.38 7.37 7.81
C ALA A 665 -29.42 6.25 8.22
N GLU A 666 -29.58 5.75 9.45
CA GLU A 666 -28.90 4.58 10.00
C GLU A 666 -29.16 3.29 9.19
N PRO A 667 -28.23 2.32 9.22
CA PRO A 667 -28.30 1.12 8.38
C PRO A 667 -29.22 0.06 9.00
N THR A 668 -30.29 -0.30 8.29
CA THR A 668 -31.13 -1.45 8.67
C THR A 668 -30.59 -2.73 8.04
N GLY A 669 -30.21 -3.67 8.90
CA GLY A 669 -29.85 -5.04 8.54
C GLY A 669 -31.06 -5.87 8.12
N VAL A 670 -30.88 -6.74 7.13
CA VAL A 670 -31.87 -7.73 6.71
C VAL A 670 -31.36 -9.11 7.14
N ALA A 671 -32.01 -9.70 8.15
CA ALA A 671 -31.88 -11.11 8.48
C ALA A 671 -33.04 -11.90 7.84
N GLY A 672 -32.68 -13.04 7.25
CA GLY A 672 -33.57 -13.92 6.50
C GLY A 672 -34.56 -14.72 7.36
N ALA A 673 -35.59 -15.19 6.66
CA ALA A 673 -36.78 -15.86 7.16
C ALA A 673 -36.55 -17.24 7.80
N GLY A 674 -37.44 -17.59 8.73
CA GLY A 674 -37.69 -18.96 9.19
C GLY A 674 -39.01 -19.01 9.96
N GLY A 675 -40.05 -19.58 9.34
CA GLY A 675 -41.40 -19.67 9.89
C GLY A 675 -41.61 -20.83 10.87
N ALA A 676 -42.59 -20.66 11.77
CA ALA A 676 -43.31 -21.72 12.48
C ALA A 676 -44.62 -21.16 13.11
N PRO A 677 -45.64 -22.00 13.39
CA PRO A 677 -47.08 -21.71 13.21
C PRO A 677 -47.83 -21.32 14.53
N PRO A 678 -49.17 -21.10 14.51
CA PRO A 678 -49.84 -20.20 15.45
C PRO A 678 -50.63 -20.90 16.58
N GLU A 679 -51.04 -20.02 17.52
CA GLU A 679 -52.35 -19.96 18.21
C GLU A 679 -52.58 -20.63 19.59
N ARG A 680 -53.28 -19.83 20.43
CA ARG A 680 -54.13 -20.12 21.61
C ARG A 680 -53.43 -20.40 22.95
N GLU A 681 -53.91 -19.96 24.11
CA GLU A 681 -55.16 -19.33 24.58
C GLU A 681 -54.79 -18.67 25.94
N SER A 682 -55.14 -17.40 26.16
CA SER A 682 -56.19 -16.96 27.10
C SER A 682 -56.02 -17.39 28.58
N GLN A 683 -55.83 -16.42 29.49
CA GLN A 683 -56.76 -16.17 30.62
C GLN A 683 -56.25 -15.08 31.60
N GLU A 684 -56.96 -13.94 31.55
CA GLU A 684 -57.61 -13.21 32.66
C GLU A 684 -56.87 -12.52 33.84
N PRO A 685 -57.51 -11.49 34.45
CA PRO A 685 -56.92 -10.38 35.23
C PRO A 685 -57.27 -10.56 36.76
N PRO A 686 -57.29 -9.57 37.71
CA PRO A 686 -57.32 -8.09 37.57
C PRO A 686 -56.61 -7.17 38.61
N ALA A 687 -56.68 -5.87 38.28
CA ALA A 687 -56.87 -4.67 39.12
C ALA A 687 -55.70 -4.05 39.94
N ALA A 688 -55.30 -2.82 39.60
CA ALA A 688 -55.81 -1.55 40.21
C ALA A 688 -54.80 -0.36 40.14
N GLY A 689 -55.26 0.79 39.63
CA GLY A 689 -54.87 2.13 40.13
C GLY A 689 -53.67 2.87 39.47
N PRO A 690 -53.60 4.23 39.55
CA PRO A 690 -53.32 5.08 38.38
C PRO A 690 -52.12 6.08 38.48
N SER A 691 -51.55 6.44 37.32
CA SER A 691 -50.94 7.74 36.84
C SER A 691 -49.89 8.51 37.71
N PRO A 692 -49.14 9.54 37.21
CA PRO A 692 -49.19 10.23 35.90
C PRO A 692 -47.82 10.52 35.20
N ALA A 693 -47.91 11.15 34.03
CA ALA A 693 -46.85 11.56 33.08
C ALA A 693 -45.98 12.77 33.53
N PRO A 694 -44.87 13.08 32.82
CA PRO A 694 -44.22 14.38 32.86
C PRO A 694 -44.38 15.22 31.57
N VAL A 695 -44.24 16.53 31.77
CA VAL A 695 -44.50 17.67 30.88
C VAL A 695 -43.19 18.27 30.34
N THR A 696 -43.29 18.81 29.11
CA THR A 696 -42.32 19.57 28.30
C THR A 696 -41.78 20.86 28.96
N ILE A 697 -40.49 21.21 28.73
CA ILE A 697 -39.98 22.60 28.85
C ILE A 697 -39.02 22.94 27.68
N VAL A 698 -39.15 24.19 27.24
CA VAL A 698 -38.65 24.90 26.05
C VAL A 698 -37.24 25.49 26.23
N GLN A 699 -36.48 25.57 25.13
CA GLN A 699 -35.18 26.26 24.96
C GLN A 699 -35.32 27.80 24.94
N ALA A 700 -34.29 28.51 25.42
CA ALA A 700 -34.12 29.95 25.24
C ALA A 700 -32.74 30.28 24.66
N ASP A 701 -32.76 31.21 23.69
CA ASP A 701 -31.66 31.84 22.96
C ASP A 701 -30.57 32.51 23.82
N ARG A 702 -29.37 32.62 23.24
CA ARG A 702 -28.42 33.71 23.55
C ARG A 702 -27.75 34.24 22.29
N THR A 703 -27.95 35.54 22.04
CA THR A 703 -27.18 36.38 21.12
C THR A 703 -26.40 37.46 21.89
N SER A 704 -25.12 37.59 21.52
CA SER A 704 -24.33 38.81 21.29
C SER A 704 -23.76 39.72 22.41
N GLN A 705 -22.51 40.18 22.14
CA GLN A 705 -21.84 41.45 22.49
C GLN A 705 -21.28 41.64 23.93
N ASP A 706 -20.13 42.28 24.21
CA ASP A 706 -19.08 43.01 23.46
C ASP A 706 -17.87 43.32 24.40
N LYS A 707 -16.70 43.68 23.84
CA LYS A 707 -15.56 44.48 24.40
C LYS A 707 -14.65 43.95 25.53
N SER A 708 -13.38 43.64 25.19
CA SER A 708 -12.17 44.48 25.40
C SER A 708 -10.92 43.79 24.87
#